data_AF-A0A7C2XWN4-F1
#
_entry.id   AF-A0A7C2XWN4-F1
#
_cell.length_a   1.000
_cell.length_b   1.000
_cell.length_c   1.000
_cell.angle_alpha   90.00
_cell.angle_beta   90.00
_cell.angle_gamma   90.00
#
_symmetry.space_group_name_H-M   'P 1'
#
loop_
_entity.id
_entity.type
_entity.pdbx_description
1 polymer ?
#
loop_
_entity_poly.entity_id
_entity_poly.type
_entity_poly.pdbx_seq_one_letter_code
_entity_poly.pdbx_strand_id
1 'polypeptide(L)'
;MASGGERPFRVTRRDFLRALAGGAASLAAGVQLPRELLRFAFLQPVQPGLNPLKEYPNRGWEKVYRDLYTPDYTYHYLCAPNDTHGCLLKANVKNGVVVYADPSFGYGKATDPYGNQASARWDPRVCISGLAYVRRFYSDRRVKGAFVRLGFKRWAEAGFPRDPATGRPPEQFFSGRGKEEFVQVSYEEAYRLVARALVDIARTYSGREGEERLRRQGYDEAMVEAVHSIGTQTIKARGGMPLLGPIRIGGLYRFMNMLALLDAHVRGVGPEGAVGGRHWDSYSWHTDLPPGHPMVSGQQTLDFDLYTAENARLITLWGMNWIATKMPDGHWLTEAKLHGARVVTIAPEYQSSSSKADEVIVIRPGSDAHFALGLAHVIVRDRLYDEAFVKSFTDLPLLVRMDNLRRLQARDVIAGYRPAELRNGTRVIRDGERPPVPAQQDAQLVPESLRAEWDDYMVWDLRSGGPRPVSRDLVGRHFQEAGIEPALEGEFEVSLVDGRRVKVRPAFDLVKQYLMDSCSPEQISKVTWAPVEAIENLAREIAANKTRTLFVEGMGPNHFFNNDCKDRAIILVAALTNNVGHFGGTVGSYAGNYRLAFFSGFGQYGTEDPFDIELDPSRPARTRKTYKAESAHYYNYGDRPLRVGNKVFTGRTHMPTPTKAVLWANSNSIL
;
A
#
# COMPACT_ATOMS: atom_id res chain seq x y z
N MET A 1 -54.32 9.98 -33.03
CA MET A 1 -53.90 10.17 -34.44
C MET A 1 -52.44 9.78 -34.55
N ALA A 2 -52.13 8.84 -35.43
CA ALA A 2 -50.81 8.25 -35.61
C ALA A 2 -49.86 9.24 -36.29
N SER A 3 -48.69 9.49 -35.69
CA SER A 3 -47.56 10.12 -36.36
C SER A 3 -46.57 9.04 -36.77
N GLY A 4 -46.49 8.78 -38.07
CA GLY A 4 -45.58 7.81 -38.67
C GLY A 4 -44.13 8.23 -38.46
N GLY A 5 -43.38 7.42 -37.72
CA GLY A 5 -41.94 7.58 -37.58
C GLY A 5 -41.21 7.16 -38.85
N GLU A 6 -40.50 8.09 -39.47
CA GLU A 6 -39.47 7.76 -40.46
C GLU A 6 -38.35 6.97 -39.77
N ARG A 7 -38.03 5.79 -40.29
CA ARG A 7 -36.90 5.00 -39.81
C ARG A 7 -35.59 5.68 -40.24
N PRO A 8 -34.59 5.82 -39.37
CA PRO A 8 -33.31 6.40 -39.76
C PRO A 8 -32.63 5.53 -40.82
N PHE A 9 -32.25 6.15 -41.94
CA PHE A 9 -31.53 5.51 -43.03
C PHE A 9 -30.19 4.96 -42.54
N ARG A 10 -30.01 3.64 -42.56
CA ARG A 10 -28.82 2.95 -42.05
C ARG A 10 -28.00 2.41 -43.22
N VAL A 11 -26.95 3.14 -43.61
CA VAL A 11 -25.98 2.66 -44.61
C VAL A 11 -25.08 1.62 -43.95
N THR A 12 -25.08 0.40 -44.46
CA THR A 12 -24.19 -0.65 -43.94
C THR A 12 -22.81 -0.54 -44.58
N ARG A 13 -21.78 -1.12 -43.93
CA ARG A 13 -20.42 -1.23 -44.51
C ARG A 13 -20.44 -1.89 -45.89
N ARG A 14 -21.40 -2.78 -46.14
CA ARG A 14 -21.60 -3.48 -47.42
C ARG A 14 -22.14 -2.54 -48.51
N ASP A 15 -23.01 -1.60 -48.14
CA ASP A 15 -23.55 -0.59 -49.06
C ASP A 15 -22.49 0.43 -49.46
N PHE A 16 -21.65 0.83 -48.49
CA PHE A 16 -20.49 1.70 -48.75
C PHE A 16 -19.46 1.05 -49.70
N LEU A 17 -19.16 -0.25 -49.52
CA LEU A 17 -18.24 -0.97 -50.39
C LEU A 17 -18.80 -1.20 -51.80
N ARG A 18 -20.14 -1.36 -51.94
CA ARG A 18 -20.80 -1.39 -53.25
C ARG A 18 -20.73 -0.04 -53.96
N ALA A 19 -20.87 1.06 -53.22
CA ALA A 19 -20.73 2.41 -53.77
C ALA A 19 -19.29 2.69 -54.24
N LEU A 20 -18.27 2.19 -53.52
CA LEU A 20 -16.86 2.28 -53.93
C LEU A 20 -16.55 1.42 -55.17
N ALA A 21 -17.10 0.21 -55.27
CA ALA A 21 -16.93 -0.65 -56.44
C ALA A 21 -17.62 -0.07 -57.70
N GLY A 22 -18.74 0.65 -57.53
CA GLY A 22 -19.40 1.39 -58.60
C GLY A 22 -18.78 2.76 -58.91
N GLY A 23 -17.94 3.30 -58.02
CA GLY A 23 -17.37 4.65 -58.10
C GLY A 23 -16.35 4.86 -59.23
N ALA A 24 -15.68 3.79 -59.68
CA ALA A 24 -14.77 3.89 -60.82
C ALA A 24 -15.51 4.00 -62.17
N ALA A 25 -16.74 3.48 -62.28
CA ALA A 25 -17.52 3.51 -63.51
C ALA A 25 -18.50 4.69 -63.60
N SER A 26 -18.86 5.32 -62.48
CA SER A 26 -19.88 6.38 -62.41
C SER A 26 -19.32 7.81 -62.49
N LEU A 27 -17.99 7.99 -62.52
CA LEU A 27 -17.37 9.29 -62.81
C LEU A 27 -17.41 9.67 -64.30
N ALA A 28 -17.64 8.70 -65.20
CA ALA A 28 -17.62 8.93 -66.66
C ALA A 28 -19.01 9.09 -67.30
N ALA A 29 -20.09 8.78 -66.60
CA ALA A 29 -21.46 9.00 -67.07
C ALA A 29 -22.16 9.92 -66.07
N GLY A 30 -22.56 11.11 -66.51
CA GLY A 30 -23.18 12.19 -65.72
C GLY A 30 -24.53 11.82 -65.10
N VAL A 31 -24.53 10.87 -64.17
CA VAL A 31 -25.69 10.49 -63.37
C VAL A 31 -25.78 11.47 -62.21
N GLN A 32 -26.91 12.17 -62.14
CA GLN A 32 -27.30 13.04 -61.04
C GLN A 32 -27.26 12.26 -59.73
N LEU A 33 -26.14 12.34 -59.00
CA LEU A 33 -26.10 11.95 -57.60
C LEU A 33 -27.11 12.84 -56.85
N PRO A 34 -27.99 12.25 -56.01
CA PRO A 34 -28.93 13.03 -55.21
C PRO A 34 -28.16 14.11 -54.44
N ARG A 35 -28.68 15.34 -54.44
CA ARG A 35 -28.04 16.50 -53.78
C ARG A 35 -27.68 16.24 -52.30
N GLU A 36 -28.34 15.27 -51.67
CA GLU A 36 -28.05 14.79 -50.32
C GLU A 36 -26.76 13.96 -50.20
N LEU A 37 -26.32 13.26 -51.26
CA LEU A 37 -25.05 12.54 -51.31
C LEU A 37 -23.86 13.50 -51.53
N LEU A 38 -24.11 14.65 -52.17
CA LEU A 38 -23.16 15.75 -52.38
C LEU A 38 -23.34 16.86 -51.33
N ARG A 39 -23.45 16.51 -50.04
CA ARG A 39 -23.34 17.49 -48.95
C ARG A 39 -21.89 17.99 -48.79
N PHE A 40 -21.38 18.65 -49.82
CA PHE A 40 -20.44 19.77 -49.71
C PHE A 40 -21.17 21.06 -49.34
N ALA A 41 -22.28 20.98 -48.58
CA ALA A 41 -23.00 22.14 -48.06
C ALA A 41 -22.13 23.02 -47.12
N PHE A 42 -20.95 22.52 -46.72
CA PHE A 42 -19.94 23.26 -45.99
C PHE A 42 -18.96 24.04 -46.87
N LEU A 43 -19.07 23.95 -48.20
CA LEU A 43 -18.24 24.67 -49.18
C LEU A 43 -19.05 25.69 -49.99
N GLN A 44 -20.12 26.25 -49.44
CA GLN A 44 -20.77 27.39 -50.10
C GLN A 44 -19.87 28.63 -49.98
N PRO A 45 -19.62 29.37 -51.07
CA PRO A 45 -18.85 30.62 -51.00
C PRO A 45 -19.52 31.59 -50.03
N VAL A 46 -18.73 32.25 -49.17
CA VAL A 46 -19.23 33.33 -48.32
C VAL A 46 -19.78 34.44 -49.22
N GLN A 47 -21.00 34.92 -48.94
CA GLN A 47 -21.61 35.99 -49.73
C GLN A 47 -20.70 37.24 -49.77
N PRO A 48 -20.44 37.84 -50.95
CA PRO A 48 -19.70 39.10 -51.04
C PRO A 48 -20.41 40.20 -50.24
N GLY A 49 -19.66 40.93 -49.40
CA GLY A 49 -20.20 42.03 -48.57
C GLY A 49 -20.71 41.62 -47.19
N LEU A 50 -20.58 40.34 -46.82
CA LEU A 50 -21.00 39.86 -45.51
C LEU A 50 -20.02 40.29 -44.41
N ASN A 51 -20.52 41.00 -43.39
CA ASN A 51 -19.72 41.39 -42.24
C ASN A 51 -19.75 40.25 -41.19
N PRO A 52 -18.64 39.50 -41.01
CA PRO A 52 -18.59 38.34 -40.11
C PRO A 52 -18.73 38.69 -38.63
N LEU A 53 -18.69 39.99 -38.27
CA LEU A 53 -18.94 40.50 -36.93
C LEU A 53 -20.41 40.94 -36.71
N LYS A 54 -21.22 41.01 -37.78
CA LYS A 54 -22.63 41.44 -37.74
C LYS A 54 -23.61 40.30 -38.02
N GLU A 55 -23.28 39.39 -38.95
CA GLU A 55 -24.02 38.14 -39.20
C GLU A 55 -23.01 37.01 -39.44
N TYR A 56 -23.16 35.90 -38.71
CA TYR A 56 -22.28 34.74 -38.85
C TYR A 56 -22.92 33.74 -39.84
N PRO A 57 -22.39 33.63 -41.07
CA PRO A 57 -23.11 33.00 -42.18
C PRO A 57 -22.96 31.48 -42.07
N ASN A 58 -24.04 30.78 -41.73
CA ASN A 58 -24.12 29.32 -41.65
C ASN A 58 -23.24 28.68 -40.54
N ARG A 59 -23.91 28.26 -39.45
CA ARG A 59 -23.32 27.53 -38.32
C ARG A 59 -23.55 26.01 -38.37
N GLY A 60 -24.05 25.49 -39.48
CA GLY A 60 -24.36 24.06 -39.64
C GLY A 60 -23.11 23.18 -39.52
N TRP A 61 -21.93 23.69 -39.88
CA TRP A 61 -20.66 22.95 -39.78
C TRP A 61 -20.28 22.64 -38.32
N GLU A 62 -20.70 23.48 -37.37
CA GLU A 62 -20.50 23.24 -35.94
C GLU A 62 -21.18 21.95 -35.48
N LYS A 63 -22.23 21.49 -36.18
CA LYS A 63 -22.90 20.21 -35.89
C LYS A 63 -21.92 19.04 -35.97
N VAL A 64 -20.93 19.07 -36.86
CA VAL A 64 -19.91 18.01 -36.96
C VAL A 64 -19.16 17.89 -35.63
N TYR A 65 -18.69 19.00 -35.07
CA TYR A 65 -17.97 19.01 -33.79
C TYR A 65 -18.87 18.66 -32.60
N ARG A 66 -20.12 19.17 -32.59
CA ARG A 66 -21.10 18.80 -31.56
C ARG A 66 -21.40 17.31 -31.59
N ASP A 67 -21.61 16.74 -32.76
CA ASP A 67 -21.88 15.32 -32.95
C ASP A 67 -20.68 14.48 -32.50
N LEU A 68 -19.44 14.90 -32.82
CA LEU A 68 -18.22 14.21 -32.36
C LEU A 68 -18.13 14.13 -30.84
N TYR A 69 -18.49 15.21 -30.14
CA TYR A 69 -18.43 15.29 -28.67
C TYR A 69 -19.70 14.75 -27.97
N THR A 70 -20.76 14.45 -28.69
CA THR A 70 -22.01 13.93 -28.09
C THR A 70 -21.95 12.39 -28.02
N PRO A 71 -21.87 11.79 -26.81
CA PRO A 71 -21.97 10.35 -26.65
C PRO A 71 -23.40 9.84 -26.84
N ASP A 72 -23.55 8.58 -27.21
CA ASP A 72 -24.83 7.87 -27.25
C ASP A 72 -25.32 7.55 -25.83
N TYR A 73 -24.38 7.18 -24.95
CA TYR A 73 -24.60 7.00 -23.52
C TYR A 73 -23.30 7.12 -22.73
N THR A 74 -23.42 7.28 -21.42
CA THR A 74 -22.29 7.38 -20.48
C THR A 74 -22.46 6.45 -19.30
N TYR A 75 -21.36 5.98 -18.72
CA TYR A 75 -21.38 5.23 -17.45
C TYR A 75 -20.14 5.55 -16.62
N HIS A 76 -20.25 5.39 -15.30
CA HIS A 76 -19.13 5.60 -14.39
C HIS A 76 -18.31 4.33 -14.22
N TYR A 77 -17.00 4.48 -14.08
CA TYR A 77 -16.09 3.39 -13.73
C TYR A 77 -14.97 3.89 -12.83
N LEU A 78 -14.40 2.97 -12.07
CA LEU A 78 -13.27 3.24 -11.18
C LEU A 78 -11.95 3.05 -11.95
N CYS A 79 -11.12 4.10 -12.00
CA CYS A 79 -9.74 3.98 -12.42
C CYS A 79 -8.93 3.43 -11.24
N ALA A 80 -8.64 2.13 -11.26
CA ALA A 80 -7.99 1.42 -10.14
C ALA A 80 -6.62 0.78 -10.49
N PRO A 81 -5.65 1.51 -11.06
CA PRO A 81 -4.23 1.12 -10.99
C PRO A 81 -3.65 1.46 -9.61
N ASN A 82 -2.41 1.03 -9.34
CA ASN A 82 -1.73 1.34 -8.07
C ASN A 82 -1.17 2.75 -8.02
N ASP A 83 -2.07 3.73 -8.09
CA ASP A 83 -1.74 5.15 -8.09
C ASP A 83 -2.19 5.88 -6.82
N THR A 84 -2.84 5.21 -5.87
CA THR A 84 -3.47 5.74 -4.64
C THR A 84 -4.79 6.48 -4.78
N HIS A 85 -5.27 6.72 -6.00
CA HIS A 85 -6.35 7.69 -6.15
C HIS A 85 -7.73 7.07 -6.29
N GLY A 86 -7.86 5.94 -7.01
CA GLY A 86 -9.17 5.34 -7.25
C GLY A 86 -10.15 6.35 -7.87
N CYS A 87 -9.73 7.06 -8.92
CA CYS A 87 -10.52 8.13 -9.51
C CYS A 87 -11.85 7.60 -10.08
N LEU A 88 -12.97 8.26 -9.77
CA LEU A 88 -14.27 7.99 -10.36
C LEU A 88 -14.35 8.73 -11.71
N LEU A 89 -14.25 7.97 -12.79
CA LEU A 89 -14.26 8.50 -14.16
C LEU A 89 -15.58 8.17 -14.85
N LYS A 90 -15.93 8.97 -15.86
CA LYS A 90 -17.10 8.80 -16.71
C LYS A 90 -16.64 8.41 -18.11
N ALA A 91 -17.02 7.21 -18.56
CA ALA A 91 -16.81 6.77 -19.93
C ALA A 91 -17.89 7.35 -20.84
N ASN A 92 -17.48 7.92 -21.96
CA ASN A 92 -18.36 8.42 -23.00
C ASN A 92 -18.36 7.44 -24.18
N VAL A 93 -19.52 6.87 -24.51
CA VAL A 93 -19.64 5.81 -25.53
C VAL A 93 -20.32 6.34 -26.77
N LYS A 94 -19.76 6.02 -27.94
CA LYS A 94 -20.37 6.30 -29.25
C LYS A 94 -20.21 5.09 -30.16
N ASN A 95 -21.28 4.69 -30.83
CA ASN A 95 -21.35 3.48 -31.66
C ASN A 95 -20.89 2.20 -30.93
N GLY A 96 -21.18 2.09 -29.63
CA GLY A 96 -20.76 0.97 -28.79
C GLY A 96 -19.26 0.93 -28.46
N VAL A 97 -18.53 2.01 -28.72
CA VAL A 97 -17.09 2.14 -28.43
C VAL A 97 -16.87 3.28 -27.44
N VAL A 98 -16.07 3.04 -26.40
CA VAL A 98 -15.65 4.12 -25.48
C VAL A 98 -14.71 5.03 -26.26
N VAL A 99 -15.12 6.28 -26.48
CA VAL A 99 -14.36 7.25 -27.29
C VAL A 99 -13.38 8.07 -26.45
N TYR A 100 -13.81 8.49 -25.25
CA TYR A 100 -12.97 9.19 -24.28
C TYR A 100 -13.53 9.03 -22.86
N ALA A 101 -12.73 9.40 -21.87
CA ALA A 101 -13.10 9.39 -20.46
C ALA A 101 -12.93 10.79 -19.87
N ASP A 102 -13.89 11.20 -19.04
CA ASP A 102 -13.86 12.46 -18.29
C ASP A 102 -13.82 12.20 -16.78
N PRO A 103 -13.44 13.20 -15.98
CA PRO A 103 -13.83 13.26 -14.58
C PRO A 103 -15.34 13.11 -14.40
N SER A 104 -15.77 12.49 -13.30
CA SER A 104 -17.19 12.33 -13.00
C SER A 104 -17.88 13.61 -12.51
N PHE A 105 -17.15 14.51 -11.83
CA PHE A 105 -17.74 15.62 -11.07
C PHE A 105 -18.84 15.15 -10.08
N GLY A 106 -18.63 13.95 -9.53
CA GLY A 106 -19.62 13.21 -8.75
C GLY A 106 -19.24 13.01 -7.29
N TYR A 107 -18.05 13.43 -6.86
CA TYR A 107 -17.58 13.13 -5.50
C TYR A 107 -18.47 13.76 -4.44
N GLY A 108 -18.93 15.00 -4.65
CA GLY A 108 -19.84 15.69 -3.72
C GLY A 108 -21.23 15.05 -3.56
N LYS A 109 -21.55 14.00 -4.34
CA LYS A 109 -22.82 13.25 -4.23
C LYS A 109 -22.69 12.02 -3.34
N ALA A 110 -21.48 11.64 -2.95
CA ALA A 110 -21.27 10.48 -2.09
C ALA A 110 -21.76 10.78 -0.67
N THR A 111 -22.57 9.86 -0.14
CA THR A 111 -23.05 9.89 1.25
C THR A 111 -22.62 8.61 1.95
N ASP A 112 -22.27 8.71 3.24
CA ASP A 112 -22.02 7.54 4.07
C ASP A 112 -23.30 7.04 4.77
N PRO A 113 -23.27 5.87 5.43
CA PRO A 113 -24.42 5.36 6.18
C PRO A 113 -24.85 6.21 7.38
N TYR A 114 -24.03 7.19 7.79
CA TYR A 114 -24.31 8.10 8.91
C TYR A 114 -24.96 9.41 8.46
N GLY A 115 -25.18 9.58 7.15
CA GLY A 115 -25.77 10.78 6.57
C GLY A 115 -24.77 11.90 6.29
N ASN A 116 -23.46 11.64 6.43
CA ASN A 116 -22.45 12.62 6.04
C ASN A 116 -22.33 12.67 4.51
N GLN A 117 -22.14 13.87 3.97
CA GLN A 117 -21.94 14.10 2.54
C GLN A 117 -20.50 14.51 2.27
N ALA A 118 -19.88 13.91 1.27
CA ALA A 118 -18.54 14.28 0.84
C ALA A 118 -18.54 15.71 0.24
N SER A 119 -17.43 16.43 0.42
CA SER A 119 -17.25 17.75 -0.17
C SER A 119 -17.11 17.66 -1.70
N ALA A 120 -17.71 18.61 -2.42
CA ALA A 120 -17.49 18.74 -3.88
C ALA A 120 -16.05 19.15 -4.24
N ARG A 121 -15.23 19.57 -3.26
CA ARG A 121 -13.81 19.94 -3.48
C ARG A 121 -12.91 18.75 -3.85
N TRP A 122 -13.41 17.53 -3.72
CA TRP A 122 -12.76 16.34 -4.26
C TRP A 122 -12.89 16.24 -5.79
N ASP A 123 -13.76 17.02 -6.43
CA ASP A 123 -13.81 17.09 -7.89
C ASP A 123 -12.66 17.97 -8.43
N PRO A 124 -12.07 17.66 -9.61
CA PRO A 124 -12.45 16.58 -10.53
C PRO A 124 -11.74 15.24 -10.28
N ARG A 125 -10.73 15.17 -9.40
CA ARG A 125 -9.84 14.01 -9.18
C ARG A 125 -9.57 13.18 -10.44
N VAL A 126 -8.50 13.50 -11.16
CA VAL A 126 -8.07 12.75 -12.33
C VAL A 126 -6.59 12.96 -12.58
N CYS A 127 -5.96 12.03 -13.29
CA CYS A 127 -4.59 12.17 -13.78
C CYS A 127 -4.52 11.89 -15.30
N ILE A 128 -3.42 12.29 -15.93
CA ILE A 128 -3.17 12.07 -17.36
C ILE A 128 -3.27 10.58 -17.75
N SER A 129 -2.83 9.67 -16.87
CA SER A 129 -2.89 8.23 -17.09
C SER A 129 -4.32 7.69 -17.06
N GLY A 130 -5.18 8.25 -16.20
CA GLY A 130 -6.60 7.91 -16.12
C GLY A 130 -7.36 8.31 -17.38
N LEU A 131 -7.10 9.52 -17.90
CA LEU A 131 -7.68 9.98 -19.17
C LEU A 131 -7.19 9.16 -20.37
N ALA A 132 -5.91 8.76 -20.38
CA ALA A 132 -5.33 7.96 -21.44
C ALA A 132 -5.71 6.47 -21.37
N TYR A 133 -6.42 6.02 -20.33
CA TYR A 133 -6.68 4.60 -20.09
C TYR A 133 -7.48 3.93 -21.22
N VAL A 134 -8.35 4.69 -21.90
CA VAL A 134 -9.13 4.25 -23.06
C VAL A 134 -8.23 3.70 -24.18
N ARG A 135 -7.01 4.23 -24.35
CA ARG A 135 -6.04 3.72 -25.34
C ARG A 135 -5.69 2.26 -25.11
N ARG A 136 -5.67 1.80 -23.85
CA ARG A 136 -5.34 0.40 -23.50
C ARG A 136 -6.46 -0.58 -23.85
N PHE A 137 -7.70 -0.13 -23.99
CA PHE A 137 -8.83 -1.00 -24.31
C PHE A 137 -8.70 -1.59 -25.71
N TYR A 138 -8.22 -0.77 -26.64
CA TYR A 138 -8.18 -1.07 -28.07
C TYR A 138 -6.76 -1.22 -28.62
N SER A 139 -5.72 -1.10 -27.78
CA SER A 139 -4.33 -1.31 -28.19
C SER A 139 -4.06 -2.73 -28.68
N ASP A 140 -3.08 -2.86 -29.55
CA ASP A 140 -2.47 -4.12 -29.99
C ASP A 140 -1.95 -5.00 -28.83
N ARG A 141 -1.60 -4.39 -27.70
CA ARG A 141 -1.15 -5.08 -26.47
C ARG A 141 -2.29 -5.71 -25.64
N ARG A 142 -3.56 -5.53 -26.01
CA ARG A 142 -4.69 -6.10 -25.24
C ARG A 142 -4.69 -7.62 -25.39
N VAL A 143 -4.62 -8.34 -24.27
CA VAL A 143 -4.86 -9.79 -24.24
C VAL A 143 -6.35 -10.06 -24.46
N LYS A 144 -6.69 -10.79 -25.54
CA LYS A 144 -8.08 -11.03 -26.02
C LYS A 144 -8.60 -12.45 -25.78
N GLY A 145 -7.91 -13.25 -24.97
CA GLY A 145 -8.28 -14.64 -24.71
C GLY A 145 -7.37 -15.30 -23.69
N ALA A 146 -7.52 -16.62 -23.54
CA ALA A 146 -6.62 -17.44 -22.73
C ALA A 146 -5.45 -17.94 -23.59
N PHE A 147 -4.26 -17.89 -23.03
CA PHE A 147 -3.03 -18.26 -23.72
C PHE A 147 -2.16 -19.12 -22.83
N VAL A 148 -1.53 -20.15 -23.41
CA VAL A 148 -0.64 -21.06 -22.71
C VAL A 148 0.68 -21.14 -23.46
N ARG A 149 1.80 -20.99 -22.74
CA ARG A 149 3.14 -21.17 -23.32
C ARG A 149 3.29 -22.58 -23.88
N LEU A 150 3.81 -22.71 -25.10
CA LEU A 150 3.90 -23.97 -25.81
C LEU A 150 4.60 -25.08 -25.02
N GLY A 151 5.76 -24.81 -24.40
CA GLY A 151 6.47 -25.82 -23.60
C GLY A 151 5.67 -26.31 -22.38
N PHE A 152 4.87 -25.45 -21.74
CA PHE A 152 3.99 -25.86 -20.64
C PHE A 152 2.85 -26.76 -21.14
N LYS A 153 2.25 -26.43 -22.29
CA LYS A 153 1.21 -27.24 -22.92
C LYS A 153 1.72 -28.64 -23.24
N ARG A 154 2.91 -28.75 -23.86
CA ARG A 154 3.56 -30.03 -24.17
C ARG A 154 3.83 -30.87 -22.92
N TRP A 155 4.26 -30.24 -21.83
CA TRP A 155 4.46 -30.93 -20.55
C TRP A 155 3.15 -31.50 -19.99
N ALA A 156 2.07 -30.72 -20.03
CA ALA A 156 0.76 -31.17 -19.56
C ALA A 156 0.14 -32.27 -20.44
N GLU A 157 0.37 -32.22 -21.76
CA GLU A 157 -0.04 -33.25 -22.72
C GLU A 157 0.73 -34.56 -22.53
N ALA A 158 2.03 -34.47 -22.18
CA ALA A 158 2.86 -35.62 -21.82
C ALA A 158 2.50 -36.22 -20.44
N GLY A 159 1.50 -35.69 -19.74
CA GLY A 159 1.04 -36.21 -18.45
C GLY A 159 1.88 -35.74 -17.25
N PHE A 160 2.50 -34.55 -17.33
CA PHE A 160 3.35 -33.98 -16.29
C PHE A 160 4.55 -34.89 -15.90
N PRO A 161 5.37 -35.36 -16.86
CA PRO A 161 6.53 -36.18 -16.54
C PRO A 161 7.46 -35.45 -15.56
N ARG A 162 8.03 -36.21 -14.62
CA ARG A 162 8.93 -35.75 -13.57
C ARG A 162 10.06 -36.75 -13.38
N ASP A 163 11.22 -36.26 -12.96
CA ASP A 163 12.30 -37.10 -12.46
C ASP A 163 11.83 -37.86 -11.20
N PRO A 164 11.90 -39.20 -11.15
CA PRO A 164 11.37 -39.98 -10.03
C PRO A 164 12.07 -39.69 -8.69
N ALA A 165 13.36 -39.36 -8.70
CA ALA A 165 14.12 -39.14 -7.47
C ALA A 165 13.85 -37.76 -6.88
N THR A 166 13.88 -36.73 -7.72
CA THR A 166 13.82 -35.33 -7.31
C THR A 166 12.43 -34.72 -7.46
N GLY A 167 11.53 -35.33 -8.24
CA GLY A 167 10.22 -34.76 -8.59
C GLY A 167 10.29 -33.53 -9.51
N ARG A 168 11.47 -33.17 -10.04
CA ARG A 168 11.63 -32.00 -10.93
C ARG A 168 11.05 -32.30 -12.31
N PRO A 169 10.35 -31.34 -12.95
CA PRO A 169 9.96 -31.52 -14.33
C PRO A 169 11.19 -31.44 -15.25
N PRO A 170 11.19 -32.16 -16.40
CA PRO A 170 12.29 -32.08 -17.36
C PRO A 170 12.50 -30.65 -17.89
N GLU A 171 13.75 -30.20 -17.88
CA GLU A 171 14.14 -28.83 -18.20
C GLU A 171 13.69 -28.39 -19.61
N GLN A 172 13.68 -29.33 -20.57
CA GLN A 172 13.26 -29.10 -21.95
C GLN A 172 11.88 -28.45 -22.09
N PHE A 173 10.98 -28.64 -21.13
CA PHE A 173 9.64 -28.04 -21.17
C PHE A 173 9.60 -26.61 -20.63
N PHE A 174 10.67 -26.11 -20.01
CA PHE A 174 10.70 -24.84 -19.27
C PHE A 174 11.82 -23.90 -19.70
N SER A 175 12.86 -24.40 -20.40
CA SER A 175 13.98 -23.61 -20.90
C SER A 175 13.58 -22.48 -21.86
N GLY A 176 12.42 -22.59 -22.51
CA GLY A 176 11.89 -21.59 -23.44
C GLY A 176 11.09 -20.43 -22.83
N ARG A 177 10.99 -20.32 -21.50
CA ARG A 177 10.28 -19.18 -20.84
C ARG A 177 10.84 -17.83 -21.33
N GLY A 178 9.94 -16.95 -21.78
CA GLY A 178 10.29 -15.62 -22.32
C GLY A 178 10.73 -15.61 -23.79
N LYS A 179 10.90 -16.78 -24.43
CA LYS A 179 11.35 -16.90 -25.83
C LYS A 179 10.37 -17.70 -26.71
N GLU A 180 9.58 -18.58 -26.11
CA GLU A 180 8.59 -19.41 -26.79
C GLU A 180 7.27 -18.71 -27.04
N GLU A 181 6.54 -19.22 -28.03
CA GLU A 181 5.19 -18.79 -28.37
C GLU A 181 4.16 -19.13 -27.28
N PHE A 182 3.13 -18.30 -27.24
CA PHE A 182 1.91 -18.54 -26.49
C PHE A 182 0.81 -18.97 -27.46
N VAL A 183 0.25 -20.15 -27.23
CA VAL A 183 -0.84 -20.69 -28.04
C VAL A 183 -2.17 -20.28 -27.41
N GLN A 184 -3.07 -19.73 -28.22
CA GLN A 184 -4.42 -19.42 -27.77
C GLN A 184 -5.19 -20.73 -27.52
N VAL A 185 -5.89 -20.79 -26.39
CA VAL A 185 -6.76 -21.91 -26.02
C VAL A 185 -8.11 -21.39 -25.54
N SER A 186 -9.10 -22.28 -25.41
CA SER A 186 -10.36 -21.92 -24.74
C SER A 186 -10.13 -21.70 -23.24
N TYR A 187 -11.00 -20.92 -22.59
CA TYR A 187 -10.94 -20.76 -21.14
C TYR A 187 -11.11 -22.09 -20.40
N GLU A 188 -11.98 -22.98 -20.88
CA GLU A 188 -12.14 -24.33 -20.35
C GLU A 188 -10.85 -25.16 -20.40
N GLU A 189 -10.10 -25.07 -21.51
CA GLU A 189 -8.79 -25.70 -21.62
C GLU A 189 -7.80 -25.11 -20.62
N ALA A 190 -7.72 -23.78 -20.54
CA ALA A 190 -6.83 -23.12 -19.60
C ALA A 190 -7.13 -23.52 -18.14
N TYR A 191 -8.41 -23.53 -17.74
CA TYR A 191 -8.81 -23.95 -16.40
C TYR A 191 -8.48 -25.42 -16.13
N ARG A 192 -8.71 -26.31 -17.09
CA ARG A 192 -8.35 -27.72 -16.96
C ARG A 192 -6.86 -27.92 -16.80
N LEU A 193 -6.04 -27.22 -17.59
CA LEU A 193 -4.59 -27.29 -17.49
C LEU A 193 -4.08 -26.79 -16.13
N VAL A 194 -4.60 -25.66 -15.64
CA VAL A 194 -4.26 -25.12 -14.32
C VAL A 194 -4.66 -26.11 -13.22
N ALA A 195 -5.90 -26.60 -13.22
CA ALA A 195 -6.38 -27.56 -12.21
C ALA A 195 -5.53 -28.84 -12.19
N ARG A 196 -5.25 -29.43 -13.36
CA ARG A 196 -4.41 -30.62 -13.48
C ARG A 196 -2.99 -30.36 -12.95
N ALA A 197 -2.39 -29.22 -13.27
CA ALA A 197 -1.05 -28.87 -12.79
C ALA A 197 -1.01 -28.68 -11.26
N LEU A 198 -2.02 -28.03 -10.68
CA LEU A 198 -2.10 -27.86 -9.21
C LEU A 198 -2.29 -29.20 -8.49
N VAL A 199 -3.12 -30.10 -9.03
CA VAL A 199 -3.29 -31.47 -8.51
C VAL A 199 -1.98 -32.25 -8.59
N ASP A 200 -1.29 -32.22 -9.73
CA ASP A 200 0.00 -32.88 -9.93
C ASP A 200 1.05 -32.38 -8.93
N ILE A 201 1.16 -31.06 -8.75
CA ILE A 201 2.09 -30.44 -7.80
C ILE A 201 1.75 -30.83 -6.36
N ALA A 202 0.48 -30.69 -5.96
CA ALA A 202 0.05 -31.02 -4.60
C ALA A 202 0.31 -32.51 -4.28
N ARG A 203 0.03 -33.43 -5.21
CA ARG A 203 0.33 -34.87 -5.06
C ARG A 203 1.83 -35.13 -4.98
N THR A 204 2.62 -34.52 -5.85
CA THR A 204 4.08 -34.74 -5.94
C THR A 204 4.81 -34.39 -4.66
N TYR A 205 4.34 -33.34 -3.95
CA TYR A 205 5.02 -32.77 -2.79
C TYR A 205 4.27 -32.95 -1.46
N SER A 206 3.28 -33.86 -1.42
CA SER A 206 2.64 -34.28 -0.17
C SER A 206 3.33 -35.51 0.43
N GLY A 207 3.27 -35.63 1.75
CA GLY A 207 3.83 -36.76 2.50
C GLY A 207 5.36 -36.78 2.55
N ARG A 208 5.88 -37.81 3.22
CA ARG A 208 7.33 -38.00 3.45
C ARG A 208 8.14 -38.02 2.16
N GLU A 209 7.65 -38.70 1.12
CA GLU A 209 8.34 -38.75 -0.17
C GLU A 209 8.44 -37.36 -0.82
N GLY A 210 7.38 -36.55 -0.70
CA GLY A 210 7.37 -35.16 -1.16
C GLY A 210 8.44 -34.32 -0.47
N GLU A 211 8.60 -34.46 0.84
CA GLU A 211 9.65 -33.78 1.60
C GLU A 211 11.05 -34.24 1.18
N GLU A 212 11.27 -35.54 1.01
CA GLU A 212 12.55 -36.08 0.53
C GLU A 212 12.90 -35.58 -0.87
N ARG A 213 11.90 -35.48 -1.77
CA ARG A 213 12.08 -34.86 -3.09
C ARG A 213 12.51 -33.40 -2.95
N LEU A 214 11.92 -32.63 -2.03
CA LEU A 214 12.33 -31.24 -1.77
C LEU A 214 13.78 -31.16 -1.23
N ARG A 215 14.17 -32.05 -0.31
CA ARG A 215 15.56 -32.15 0.18
C ARG A 215 16.53 -32.47 -0.96
N ARG A 216 16.21 -33.43 -1.82
CA ARG A 216 17.02 -33.78 -3.00
C ARG A 216 17.09 -32.66 -4.04
N GLN A 217 16.16 -31.71 -4.01
CA GLN A 217 16.23 -30.49 -4.83
C GLN A 217 17.10 -29.38 -4.21
N GLY A 218 17.67 -29.58 -3.02
CA GLY A 218 18.56 -28.63 -2.37
C GLY A 218 17.87 -27.54 -1.56
N TYR A 219 16.59 -27.72 -1.20
CA TYR A 219 15.90 -26.80 -0.29
C TYR A 219 16.44 -26.91 1.13
N ASP A 220 16.40 -25.78 1.83
CA ASP A 220 16.79 -25.70 3.24
C ASP A 220 15.88 -26.59 4.11
N GLU A 221 16.46 -27.32 5.05
CA GLU A 221 15.71 -28.24 5.92
C GLU A 221 14.57 -27.52 6.66
N ALA A 222 14.81 -26.29 7.14
CA ALA A 222 13.77 -25.54 7.85
C ALA A 222 12.59 -25.15 6.96
N MET A 223 12.83 -24.94 5.65
CA MET A 223 11.75 -24.70 4.69
C MET A 223 10.96 -25.98 4.40
N VAL A 224 11.64 -27.13 4.30
CA VAL A 224 11.01 -28.43 4.10
C VAL A 224 10.15 -28.79 5.30
N GLU A 225 10.66 -28.63 6.53
CA GLU A 225 9.88 -28.82 7.76
C GLU A 225 8.63 -27.93 7.81
N ALA A 226 8.73 -26.67 7.35
CA ALA A 226 7.62 -25.73 7.32
C ALA A 226 6.50 -26.08 6.31
N VAL A 227 6.72 -27.07 5.43
CA VAL A 227 5.69 -27.64 4.53
C VAL A 227 4.74 -28.55 5.30
N HIS A 228 5.19 -29.17 6.40
CA HIS A 228 4.43 -30.14 7.19
C HIS A 228 3.87 -31.31 6.38
N SER A 229 4.59 -31.79 5.36
CA SER A 229 4.10 -32.81 4.41
C SER A 229 2.81 -32.43 3.64
N ILE A 230 2.46 -31.14 3.58
CA ILE A 230 1.25 -30.64 2.90
C ILE A 230 1.64 -30.00 1.56
N GLY A 231 1.45 -30.72 0.45
CA GLY A 231 1.91 -30.27 -0.87
C GLY A 231 1.29 -28.95 -1.34
N THR A 232 0.06 -28.61 -0.91
CA THR A 232 -0.57 -27.32 -1.22
C THR A 232 0.21 -26.12 -0.67
N GLN A 233 1.01 -26.30 0.39
CA GLN A 233 1.88 -25.26 0.94
C GLN A 233 3.01 -24.85 -0.02
N THR A 234 3.28 -25.63 -1.08
CA THR A 234 4.24 -25.26 -2.14
C THR A 234 3.60 -24.41 -3.25
N ILE A 235 2.28 -24.22 -3.21
CA ILE A 235 1.51 -23.41 -4.14
C ILE A 235 1.31 -22.02 -3.52
N LYS A 236 1.73 -21.01 -4.27
CA LYS A 236 1.73 -19.61 -3.85
C LYS A 236 0.78 -18.80 -4.70
N ALA A 237 0.26 -17.72 -4.15
CA ALA A 237 -0.36 -16.68 -4.95
C ALA A 237 0.01 -15.29 -4.45
N ARG A 238 0.08 -14.35 -5.38
CA ARG A 238 0.27 -12.94 -5.07
C ARG A 238 -0.67 -12.11 -5.93
N GLY A 239 -1.58 -11.44 -5.24
CA GLY A 239 -2.31 -10.31 -5.81
C GLY A 239 -1.46 -9.06 -5.78
N GLY A 240 -1.78 -8.08 -6.62
CA GLY A 240 -1.29 -6.71 -6.43
C GLY A 240 -1.83 -6.08 -5.14
N MET A 241 -1.61 -4.77 -4.97
CA MET A 241 -2.13 -4.03 -3.83
C MET A 241 -3.67 -4.19 -3.75
N PRO A 242 -4.22 -4.35 -2.55
CA PRO A 242 -5.56 -4.93 -2.42
C PRO A 242 -6.71 -3.98 -2.81
N LEU A 243 -6.56 -2.66 -2.63
CA LEU A 243 -7.60 -1.69 -3.01
C LEU A 243 -7.81 -1.61 -4.54
N LEU A 244 -6.89 -2.15 -5.33
CA LEU A 244 -6.99 -2.16 -6.79
C LEU A 244 -8.10 -3.09 -7.30
N GLY A 245 -8.65 -3.95 -6.45
CA GLY A 245 -9.76 -4.81 -6.83
C GLY A 245 -10.05 -5.86 -5.77
N PRO A 246 -10.96 -5.57 -4.82
CA PRO A 246 -11.28 -6.46 -3.71
C PRO A 246 -11.64 -7.89 -4.16
N ILE A 247 -12.49 -8.01 -5.18
CA ILE A 247 -12.91 -9.32 -5.69
C ILE A 247 -11.85 -9.93 -6.62
N ARG A 248 -11.36 -9.19 -7.62
CA ARG A 248 -10.46 -9.75 -8.65
C ARG A 248 -9.05 -10.08 -8.13
N ILE A 249 -8.56 -9.34 -7.14
CA ILE A 249 -7.21 -9.49 -6.56
C ILE A 249 -7.30 -10.27 -5.26
N GLY A 250 -8.19 -9.85 -4.35
CA GLY A 250 -8.47 -10.59 -3.12
C GLY A 250 -9.00 -12.00 -3.37
N GLY A 251 -9.59 -12.25 -4.54
CA GLY A 251 -9.97 -13.58 -4.99
C GLY A 251 -8.82 -14.58 -5.02
N LEU A 252 -7.56 -14.14 -5.17
CA LEU A 252 -6.41 -15.04 -5.02
C LEU A 252 -6.23 -15.51 -3.58
N TYR A 253 -6.51 -14.66 -2.58
CA TYR A 253 -6.46 -15.06 -1.18
C TYR A 253 -7.56 -16.07 -0.86
N ARG A 254 -8.78 -15.84 -1.36
CA ARG A 254 -9.87 -16.83 -1.30
C ARG A 254 -9.47 -18.13 -2.01
N PHE A 255 -8.85 -18.06 -3.18
CA PHE A 255 -8.39 -19.24 -3.91
C PHE A 255 -7.33 -20.02 -3.11
N MET A 256 -6.39 -19.34 -2.46
CA MET A 256 -5.44 -19.99 -1.54
C MET A 256 -6.14 -20.64 -0.36
N ASN A 257 -7.23 -20.05 0.17
CA ASN A 257 -8.07 -20.70 1.19
C ASN A 257 -8.73 -21.97 0.66
N MET A 258 -9.28 -21.91 -0.55
CA MET A 258 -9.98 -23.03 -1.20
C MET A 258 -9.06 -24.20 -1.54
N LEU A 259 -7.74 -24.01 -1.64
CA LEU A 259 -6.79 -25.12 -1.82
C LEU A 259 -6.83 -26.13 -0.66
N ALA A 260 -7.48 -25.83 0.47
CA ALA A 260 -7.77 -26.84 1.48
C ALA A 260 -8.65 -27.98 0.95
N LEU A 261 -9.54 -27.73 -0.02
CA LEU A 261 -10.29 -28.79 -0.71
C LEU A 261 -9.37 -29.71 -1.50
N LEU A 262 -8.38 -29.13 -2.17
CA LEU A 262 -7.37 -29.88 -2.91
C LEU A 262 -6.52 -30.72 -1.97
N ASP A 263 -6.11 -30.14 -0.85
CA ASP A 263 -5.34 -30.84 0.17
C ASP A 263 -6.11 -32.02 0.78
N ALA A 264 -7.38 -31.81 1.15
CA ALA A 264 -8.28 -32.87 1.61
C ALA A 264 -8.41 -33.99 0.58
N HIS A 265 -8.58 -33.65 -0.71
CA HIS A 265 -8.64 -34.64 -1.79
C HIS A 265 -7.32 -35.42 -1.97
N VAL A 266 -6.17 -34.75 -1.87
CA VAL A 266 -4.85 -35.36 -2.12
C VAL A 266 -4.38 -36.21 -0.95
N ARG A 267 -4.53 -35.72 0.29
CA ARG A 267 -4.07 -36.43 1.50
C ARG A 267 -5.16 -37.31 2.14
N GLY A 268 -6.41 -37.21 1.71
CA GLY A 268 -7.53 -37.95 2.30
C GLY A 268 -7.87 -37.50 3.72
N VAL A 269 -7.58 -36.24 4.08
CA VAL A 269 -7.86 -35.69 5.41
C VAL A 269 -9.24 -35.03 5.46
N GLY A 270 -9.88 -35.07 6.63
CA GLY A 270 -11.13 -34.33 6.87
C GLY A 270 -10.92 -32.82 6.93
N PRO A 271 -12.01 -32.02 6.97
CA PRO A 271 -11.94 -30.56 6.97
C PRO A 271 -10.92 -30.02 7.98
N GLU A 272 -10.96 -30.46 9.24
CA GLU A 272 -10.08 -29.97 10.31
C GLU A 272 -8.58 -30.11 10.02
N GLY A 273 -8.17 -31.17 9.31
CA GLY A 273 -6.77 -31.43 8.96
C GLY A 273 -6.30 -30.78 7.66
N ALA A 274 -7.22 -30.17 6.89
CA ALA A 274 -6.95 -29.62 5.57
C ALA A 274 -6.37 -28.20 5.63
N VAL A 275 -5.34 -27.95 4.82
CA VAL A 275 -4.60 -26.68 4.79
C VAL A 275 -4.50 -26.15 3.36
N GLY A 276 -4.73 -24.85 3.21
CA GLY A 276 -4.72 -24.16 1.92
C GLY A 276 -3.31 -23.95 1.36
N GLY A 277 -3.19 -23.02 0.41
CA GLY A 277 -1.91 -22.58 -0.13
C GLY A 277 -1.24 -21.52 0.74
N ARG A 278 -0.26 -20.82 0.16
CA ARG A 278 0.35 -19.64 0.77
C ARG A 278 0.07 -18.41 -0.08
N HIS A 279 -0.14 -17.27 0.56
CA HIS A 279 -0.19 -16.00 -0.16
C HIS A 279 1.04 -15.16 0.19
N TRP A 280 1.53 -14.44 -0.80
CA TRP A 280 2.63 -13.51 -0.62
C TRP A 280 2.15 -12.10 -0.34
N ASP A 281 2.92 -11.40 0.48
CA ASP A 281 2.72 -10.00 0.75
C ASP A 281 3.00 -9.12 -0.49
N SER A 282 2.52 -7.87 -0.44
CA SER A 282 2.80 -6.86 -1.46
C SER A 282 3.43 -5.61 -0.90
N TYR A 283 2.94 -5.12 0.23
CA TYR A 283 3.33 -3.82 0.74
C TYR A 283 4.79 -3.77 1.22
N SER A 284 5.24 -4.81 1.93
CA SER A 284 6.66 -4.87 2.32
C SER A 284 7.55 -5.19 1.12
N TRP A 285 7.12 -6.11 0.23
CA TRP A 285 7.87 -6.43 -1.00
C TRP A 285 8.11 -5.20 -1.87
N HIS A 286 7.11 -4.34 -2.05
CA HIS A 286 7.25 -3.12 -2.84
C HIS A 286 8.19 -2.10 -2.19
N THR A 287 8.67 -2.39 -0.97
CA THR A 287 9.35 -1.43 -0.10
C THR A 287 8.46 -0.21 0.16
N ASP A 288 7.14 -0.40 0.06
CA ASP A 288 6.14 0.64 0.30
C ASP A 288 5.81 0.76 1.79
N LEU A 289 5.92 -0.36 2.54
CA LEU A 289 5.87 -0.36 4.00
C LEU A 289 7.04 0.49 4.55
N PRO A 290 6.77 1.53 5.36
CA PRO A 290 7.79 2.24 6.13
C PRO A 290 8.06 1.49 7.45
N PRO A 291 9.12 0.68 7.56
CA PRO A 291 9.29 -0.22 8.69
C PRO A 291 9.57 0.49 10.02
N GLY A 292 10.02 1.74 10.03
CA GLY A 292 10.18 2.49 11.27
C GLY A 292 8.84 2.95 11.88
N HIS A 293 7.78 3.07 11.07
CA HIS A 293 6.44 3.40 11.57
C HIS A 293 5.92 2.35 12.59
N PRO A 294 5.87 1.04 12.28
CA PRO A 294 5.46 0.04 13.26
C PRO A 294 6.46 -0.12 14.40
N MET A 295 7.76 0.16 14.21
CA MET A 295 8.74 0.12 15.30
C MET A 295 8.48 1.19 16.36
N VAL A 296 8.00 2.37 15.97
CA VAL A 296 7.70 3.47 16.92
C VAL A 296 6.26 3.40 17.43
N SER A 297 5.30 3.17 16.54
CA SER A 297 3.87 3.33 16.85
C SER A 297 3.10 2.02 17.05
N GLY A 298 3.66 0.89 16.60
CA GLY A 298 2.92 -0.36 16.48
C GLY A 298 1.87 -0.37 15.35
N GLN A 299 1.73 0.71 14.58
CA GLN A 299 0.84 0.77 13.42
C GLN A 299 1.59 0.39 12.14
N GLN A 300 0.92 -0.31 11.21
CA GLN A 300 1.52 -0.70 9.94
C GLN A 300 2.12 0.49 9.19
N THR A 301 1.41 1.61 9.15
CA THR A 301 1.85 2.87 8.54
C THR A 301 1.08 4.01 9.20
N LEU A 302 1.79 5.06 9.62
CA LEU A 302 1.21 6.37 9.88
C LEU A 302 0.94 7.08 8.56
N ASP A 303 -0.31 7.49 8.34
CA ASP A 303 -0.75 8.32 7.22
C ASP A 303 -1.83 9.31 7.68
N PHE A 304 -2.19 10.21 6.77
CA PHE A 304 -3.32 11.11 6.92
C PHE A 304 -3.98 11.29 5.54
N ASP A 305 -5.16 11.87 5.51
CA ASP A 305 -5.77 12.21 4.22
C ASP A 305 -5.15 13.51 3.69
N LEU A 306 -4.74 13.53 2.43
CA LEU A 306 -4.01 14.67 1.85
C LEU A 306 -4.75 16.02 1.92
N TYR A 307 -6.07 16.02 2.09
CA TYR A 307 -6.84 17.26 2.31
C TYR A 307 -6.50 17.93 3.65
N THR A 308 -5.96 17.20 4.64
CA THR A 308 -5.61 17.81 5.93
C THR A 308 -4.51 18.85 5.81
N ALA A 309 -3.79 18.90 4.67
CA ALA A 309 -2.88 19.98 4.29
C ALA A 309 -3.45 21.38 4.53
N GLU A 310 -4.75 21.56 4.38
CA GLU A 310 -5.43 22.83 4.63
C GLU A 310 -5.33 23.33 6.08
N ASN A 311 -5.09 22.42 7.03
CA ASN A 311 -4.95 22.73 8.44
C ASN A 311 -3.49 23.00 8.86
N ALA A 312 -2.54 22.77 7.95
CA ALA A 312 -1.11 22.92 8.21
C ALA A 312 -0.66 24.38 8.10
N ARG A 313 0.42 24.71 8.81
CA ARG A 313 1.19 25.95 8.65
C ARG A 313 2.56 25.70 8.03
N LEU A 314 3.11 24.51 8.25
CA LEU A 314 4.32 24.04 7.60
C LEU A 314 4.08 22.64 7.01
N ILE A 315 4.52 22.42 5.78
CA ILE A 315 4.45 21.13 5.10
C ILE A 315 5.86 20.80 4.61
N THR A 316 6.44 19.72 5.13
CA THR A 316 7.74 19.22 4.69
C THR A 316 7.55 18.03 3.76
N LEU A 317 8.11 18.08 2.55
CA LEU A 317 8.04 17.02 1.55
C LEU A 317 9.36 16.25 1.53
N TRP A 318 9.43 15.16 2.28
CA TRP A 318 10.58 14.27 2.38
C TRP A 318 10.55 13.21 1.28
N GLY A 319 11.18 13.52 0.15
CA GLY A 319 11.23 12.67 -1.04
C GLY A 319 9.85 12.23 -1.58
N MET A 320 8.79 12.96 -1.23
CA MET A 320 7.50 12.83 -1.88
C MET A 320 7.35 13.86 -2.99
N ASN A 321 7.27 13.38 -4.24
CA ASN A 321 6.95 14.24 -5.37
C ASN A 321 5.44 14.45 -5.54
N TRP A 322 4.77 15.02 -4.53
CA TRP A 322 3.31 15.20 -4.45
C TRP A 322 2.65 15.59 -5.79
N ILE A 323 3.15 16.64 -6.45
CA ILE A 323 2.55 17.15 -7.70
C ILE A 323 2.58 16.10 -8.83
N ALA A 324 3.59 15.23 -8.86
CA ALA A 324 3.74 14.22 -9.90
C ALA A 324 3.19 12.84 -9.51
N THR A 325 3.31 12.45 -8.24
CA THR A 325 2.95 11.09 -7.77
C THR A 325 1.62 11.05 -7.06
N LYS A 326 1.03 12.21 -6.73
CA LYS A 326 -0.31 12.37 -6.17
C LYS A 326 -1.15 13.39 -6.95
N MET A 327 -1.06 13.35 -8.29
CA MET A 327 -1.62 14.37 -9.20
C MET A 327 -3.08 14.80 -8.88
N PRO A 328 -4.05 13.89 -8.69
CA PRO A 328 -5.43 14.25 -8.36
C PRO A 328 -5.59 15.00 -7.04
N ASP A 329 -4.62 14.86 -6.14
CA ASP A 329 -4.58 15.45 -4.80
C ASP A 329 -3.58 16.61 -4.69
N GLY A 330 -2.92 16.98 -5.79
CA GLY A 330 -1.90 18.05 -5.80
C GLY A 330 -2.48 19.43 -5.50
N HIS A 331 -3.78 19.63 -5.74
CA HIS A 331 -4.44 20.90 -5.49
C HIS A 331 -4.48 21.24 -3.99
N TRP A 332 -4.64 20.24 -3.10
CA TRP A 332 -4.62 20.45 -1.64
C TRP A 332 -3.34 21.12 -1.15
N LEU A 333 -2.19 20.72 -1.70
CA LEU A 333 -0.90 21.33 -1.38
C LEU A 333 -0.86 22.80 -1.83
N THR A 334 -1.30 23.08 -3.06
CA THR A 334 -1.28 24.45 -3.61
C THR A 334 -2.30 25.37 -2.95
N GLU A 335 -3.47 24.85 -2.59
CA GLU A 335 -4.53 25.59 -1.88
C GLU A 335 -4.10 25.88 -0.44
N ALA A 336 -3.48 24.92 0.26
CA ALA A 336 -2.90 25.15 1.57
C ALA A 336 -1.86 26.29 1.54
N LYS A 337 -1.03 26.35 0.49
CA LYS A 337 -0.08 27.44 0.28
C LYS A 337 -0.78 28.80 0.09
N LEU A 338 -1.86 28.85 -0.68
CA LEU A 338 -2.69 30.06 -0.81
C LEU A 338 -3.32 30.49 0.52
N HIS A 339 -3.58 29.54 1.42
CA HIS A 339 -4.02 29.80 2.80
C HIS A 339 -2.89 30.10 3.80
N GLY A 340 -1.66 30.24 3.30
CA GLY A 340 -0.50 30.66 4.08
C GLY A 340 0.31 29.51 4.69
N ALA A 341 0.12 28.26 4.26
CA ALA A 341 1.04 27.18 4.61
C ALA A 341 2.38 27.37 3.87
N ARG A 342 3.49 27.27 4.59
CA ARG A 342 4.83 27.21 4.01
C ARG A 342 5.16 25.78 3.61
N VAL A 343 5.75 25.60 2.43
CA VAL A 343 6.09 24.29 1.87
C VAL A 343 7.60 24.18 1.70
N VAL A 344 8.22 23.19 2.34
CA VAL A 344 9.65 22.92 2.23
C VAL A 344 9.85 21.57 1.56
N THR A 345 10.62 21.51 0.48
CA THR A 345 10.98 20.25 -0.16
C THR A 345 12.34 19.77 0.30
N ILE A 346 12.44 18.49 0.69
CA ILE A 346 13.69 17.83 1.11
C ILE A 346 13.87 16.61 0.22
N ALA A 347 14.85 16.66 -0.67
CA ALA A 347 15.06 15.65 -1.71
C ALA A 347 16.48 15.70 -2.27
N PRO A 348 16.96 14.67 -2.99
CA PRO A 348 18.28 14.71 -3.63
C PRO A 348 18.34 15.56 -4.90
N GLU A 349 17.21 16.09 -5.36
CA GLU A 349 17.09 16.82 -6.62
C GLU A 349 15.94 17.84 -6.58
N TYR A 350 15.94 18.75 -7.55
CA TYR A 350 14.82 19.66 -7.77
C TYR A 350 13.68 18.92 -8.49
N GLN A 351 12.71 18.43 -7.73
CA GLN A 351 11.59 17.64 -8.23
C GLN A 351 10.40 18.51 -8.69
N SER A 352 9.41 17.92 -9.36
CA SER A 352 8.21 18.66 -9.83
C SER A 352 7.51 19.43 -8.70
N SER A 353 7.49 18.86 -7.49
CA SER A 353 6.90 19.50 -6.30
C SER A 353 7.74 20.67 -5.77
N SER A 354 9.05 20.71 -6.04
CA SER A 354 9.92 21.83 -5.69
C SER A 354 9.47 23.13 -6.35
N SER A 355 8.82 23.07 -7.52
CA SER A 355 8.24 24.24 -8.20
C SER A 355 7.10 24.92 -7.44
N LYS A 356 6.56 24.27 -6.39
CA LYS A 356 5.52 24.79 -5.51
C LYS A 356 6.01 25.08 -4.10
N ALA A 357 7.26 24.74 -3.80
CA ALA A 357 7.86 24.96 -2.49
C ALA A 357 8.30 26.41 -2.29
N ASP A 358 8.32 26.85 -1.03
CA ASP A 358 8.94 28.11 -0.60
C ASP A 358 10.45 27.94 -0.40
N GLU A 359 10.89 26.71 -0.07
CA GLU A 359 12.30 26.36 0.08
C GLU A 359 12.56 24.94 -0.43
N VAL A 360 13.74 24.73 -1.00
CA VAL A 360 14.19 23.44 -1.50
C VAL A 360 15.54 23.13 -0.88
N ILE A 361 15.57 22.12 -0.01
CA ILE A 361 16.77 21.64 0.67
C ILE A 361 17.21 20.39 -0.08
N VAL A 362 18.31 20.51 -0.82
CA VAL A 362 18.90 19.39 -1.55
C VAL A 362 19.83 18.63 -0.61
N ILE A 363 19.57 17.35 -0.40
CA ILE A 363 20.36 16.49 0.48
C ILE A 363 20.94 15.29 -0.26
N ARG A 364 22.05 14.72 0.23
CA ARG A 364 22.65 13.51 -0.30
C ARG A 364 21.65 12.35 -0.24
N PRO A 365 21.46 11.56 -1.32
CA PRO A 365 20.56 10.41 -1.31
C PRO A 365 20.85 9.44 -0.15
N GLY A 366 19.82 9.05 0.60
CA GLY A 366 19.92 8.11 1.73
C GLY A 366 20.48 8.71 3.01
N SER A 367 20.68 10.04 3.07
CA SER A 367 21.18 10.75 4.27
C SER A 367 20.06 11.36 5.12
N ASP A 368 18.80 11.11 4.78
CA ASP A 368 17.59 11.65 5.41
C ASP A 368 17.57 11.49 6.95
N ALA A 369 17.97 10.32 7.44
CA ALA A 369 18.04 10.07 8.89
C ALA A 369 19.01 11.03 9.59
N HIS A 370 20.16 11.32 8.98
CA HIS A 370 21.14 12.27 9.52
C HIS A 370 20.58 13.70 9.47
N PHE A 371 19.91 14.08 8.38
CA PHE A 371 19.29 15.39 8.28
C PHE A 371 18.25 15.59 9.40
N ALA A 372 17.37 14.62 9.64
CA ALA A 372 16.38 14.65 10.73
C ALA A 372 17.04 14.70 12.12
N LEU A 373 18.14 13.97 12.34
CA LEU A 373 18.90 14.05 13.59
C LEU A 373 19.55 15.41 13.80
N GLY A 374 19.98 16.10 12.73
CA GLY A 374 20.43 17.49 12.81
C GLY A 374 19.33 18.46 13.23
N LEU A 375 18.11 18.25 12.75
CA LEU A 375 16.95 19.03 13.20
C LEU A 375 16.66 18.76 14.69
N ALA A 376 16.67 17.48 15.10
CA ALA A 376 16.49 17.09 16.49
C ALA A 376 17.57 17.67 17.40
N HIS A 377 18.84 17.70 16.95
CA HIS A 377 19.93 18.34 17.68
C HIS A 377 19.61 19.80 17.99
N VAL A 378 19.23 20.60 16.99
CA VAL A 378 18.92 22.02 17.21
C VAL A 378 17.74 22.19 18.14
N ILE A 379 16.67 21.40 17.97
CA ILE A 379 15.48 21.44 18.82
C ILE A 379 15.82 21.13 20.29
N VAL A 380 16.67 20.13 20.54
CA VAL A 380 17.07 19.74 21.91
C VAL A 380 18.09 20.72 22.51
N ARG A 381 19.11 21.11 21.74
CA ARG A 381 20.15 22.09 22.13
C ARG A 381 19.53 23.39 22.62
N ASP A 382 18.56 23.90 21.86
CA ASP A 382 17.93 25.19 22.12
C ASP A 382 16.66 25.07 22.98
N ARG A 383 16.35 23.87 23.50
CA ARG A 383 15.16 23.56 24.33
C ARG A 383 13.85 24.02 23.69
N LEU A 384 13.70 23.79 22.39
CA LEU A 384 12.50 24.18 21.63
C LEU A 384 11.40 23.10 21.63
N TYR A 385 11.68 21.92 22.19
CA TYR A 385 10.75 20.81 22.28
C TYR A 385 9.53 21.12 23.17
N ASP A 386 8.43 20.40 22.98
CA ASP A 386 7.27 20.42 23.85
C ASP A 386 7.47 19.43 25.01
N GLU A 387 7.94 19.95 26.14
CA GLU A 387 8.27 19.13 27.31
C GLU A 387 7.07 18.33 27.84
N ALA A 388 5.87 18.92 27.85
CA ALA A 388 4.67 18.24 28.32
C ALA A 388 4.28 17.07 27.41
N PHE A 389 4.37 17.25 26.10
CA PHE A 389 4.13 16.16 25.14
C PHE A 389 5.19 15.06 25.27
N VAL A 390 6.47 15.42 25.29
CA VAL A 390 7.58 14.47 25.43
C VAL A 390 7.41 13.62 26.69
N LYS A 391 7.03 14.21 27.81
CA LYS A 391 6.80 13.50 29.08
C LYS A 391 5.61 12.54 29.06
N SER A 392 4.56 12.83 28.30
CA SER A 392 3.26 12.13 28.41
C SER A 392 2.88 11.26 27.22
N PHE A 393 3.57 11.37 26.08
CA PHE A 393 3.26 10.63 24.85
C PHE A 393 4.44 9.87 24.25
N THR A 394 5.61 9.89 24.90
CA THR A 394 6.81 9.21 24.40
C THR A 394 7.42 8.30 25.46
N ASP A 395 8.31 7.41 25.02
CA ASP A 395 9.13 6.57 25.91
C ASP A 395 10.43 7.26 26.35
N LEU A 396 10.67 8.51 25.92
CA LEU A 396 11.86 9.28 26.26
C LEU A 396 12.06 9.49 27.79
N PRO A 397 11.02 9.57 28.64
CA PRO A 397 11.22 9.67 30.09
C PRO A 397 11.52 8.34 30.79
N LEU A 398 11.38 7.19 30.09
CA LEU A 398 11.62 5.88 30.69
C LEU A 398 13.09 5.69 31.03
N LEU A 399 13.35 5.08 32.18
CA LEU A 399 14.71 4.84 32.68
C LEU A 399 15.37 3.67 31.95
N VAL A 400 16.62 3.87 31.55
CA VAL A 400 17.51 2.87 30.97
C VAL A 400 18.60 2.54 31.98
N ARG A 401 18.84 1.25 32.20
CA ARG A 401 19.91 0.77 33.07
C ARG A 401 21.25 0.89 32.39
N MET A 402 22.23 1.49 33.08
CA MET A 402 23.56 1.72 32.51
C MET A 402 24.47 0.48 32.54
N ASP A 403 24.10 -0.57 33.28
CA ASP A 403 24.86 -1.82 33.33
C ASP A 403 24.57 -2.75 32.14
N ASN A 404 23.39 -2.68 31.54
CA ASN A 404 22.98 -3.59 30.46
C ASN A 404 22.23 -2.92 29.28
N LEU A 405 22.00 -1.60 29.35
CA LEU A 405 21.32 -0.79 28.33
C LEU A 405 19.88 -1.22 28.02
N ARG A 406 19.22 -1.93 28.94
CA ARG A 406 17.78 -2.25 28.86
C ARG A 406 16.96 -1.23 29.64
N ARG A 407 15.71 -1.05 29.23
CA ARG A 407 14.73 -0.26 30.01
C ARG A 407 14.52 -0.91 31.38
N LEU A 408 14.51 -0.09 32.43
CA LEU A 408 14.25 -0.53 33.79
C LEU A 408 12.77 -0.95 33.92
N GLN A 409 12.54 -2.20 34.26
CA GLN A 409 11.20 -2.74 34.50
C GLN A 409 10.81 -2.58 35.96
N ALA A 410 9.51 -2.51 36.23
CA ALA A 410 8.99 -2.36 37.59
C ALA A 410 9.34 -3.55 38.50
N ARG A 411 9.35 -4.79 37.98
CA ARG A 411 9.80 -5.97 38.74
C ARG A 411 11.26 -5.93 39.17
N ASP A 412 12.10 -5.15 38.48
CA ASP A 412 13.51 -5.02 38.85
C ASP A 412 13.66 -4.26 40.17
N VAL A 413 12.67 -3.41 40.53
CA VAL A 413 12.73 -2.46 41.65
C VAL A 413 11.72 -2.81 42.75
N ILE A 414 10.55 -3.32 42.38
CA ILE A 414 9.45 -3.58 43.30
C ILE A 414 9.26 -5.10 43.46
N ALA A 415 9.57 -5.62 44.65
CA ALA A 415 9.46 -7.04 44.93
C ALA A 415 8.01 -7.52 44.80
N GLY A 416 7.79 -8.58 44.01
CA GLY A 416 6.45 -9.14 43.78
C GLY A 416 5.54 -8.24 42.93
N TYR A 417 6.10 -7.30 42.16
CA TYR A 417 5.33 -6.43 41.28
C TYR A 417 4.41 -7.21 40.35
N ARG A 418 3.16 -6.77 40.26
CA ARG A 418 2.20 -7.25 39.28
C ARG A 418 1.97 -6.15 38.28
N PRO A 419 2.10 -6.42 36.97
CA PRO A 419 1.86 -5.42 35.96
C PRO A 419 0.45 -4.84 36.06
N ALA A 420 0.32 -3.53 35.88
CA ALA A 420 -0.96 -2.83 35.92
C ALA A 420 -1.92 -3.38 34.87
N GLU A 421 -3.20 -3.42 35.24
CA GLU A 421 -4.27 -3.76 34.31
C GLU A 421 -4.38 -2.69 33.22
N LEU A 422 -4.55 -3.13 31.97
CA LEU A 422 -4.71 -2.24 30.82
C LEU A 422 -6.19 -2.12 30.46
N ARG A 423 -6.67 -0.88 30.37
CA ARG A 423 -8.04 -0.44 30.12
C ARG A 423 -8.14 0.67 29.06
N ASN A 424 -7.01 1.24 28.61
CA ASN A 424 -6.97 2.33 27.63
C ASN A 424 -6.65 1.80 26.23
N GLY A 425 -7.65 1.25 25.54
CA GLY A 425 -7.54 0.80 24.15
C GLY A 425 -6.69 -0.47 23.94
N THR A 426 -6.33 -1.17 25.02
CA THR A 426 -5.64 -2.47 24.98
C THR A 426 -6.43 -3.48 25.80
N ARG A 427 -6.58 -4.71 25.30
CA ARG A 427 -7.20 -5.83 26.01
C ARG A 427 -6.23 -7.01 26.06
N VAL A 428 -5.98 -7.51 27.27
CA VAL A 428 -5.19 -8.73 27.46
C VAL A 428 -6.08 -9.94 27.22
N ILE A 429 -5.64 -10.87 26.38
CA ILE A 429 -6.33 -12.14 26.09
C ILE A 429 -5.48 -13.32 26.60
N ARG A 430 -6.12 -14.44 26.93
CA ARG A 430 -5.39 -15.62 27.42
C ARG A 430 -4.51 -16.21 26.32
N ASP A 431 -3.43 -16.87 26.70
CA ASP A 431 -2.60 -17.56 25.74
C ASP A 431 -3.41 -18.66 25.03
N GLY A 432 -3.38 -18.67 23.70
CA GLY A 432 -4.16 -19.59 22.88
C GLY A 432 -5.64 -19.20 22.69
N GLU A 433 -6.13 -18.14 23.34
CA GLU A 433 -7.44 -17.57 23.05
C GLU A 433 -7.46 -17.06 21.61
N ARG A 434 -8.47 -17.49 20.83
CA ARG A 434 -8.62 -17.03 19.45
C ARG A 434 -9.16 -15.60 19.47
N PRO A 435 -8.43 -14.60 18.95
CA PRO A 435 -8.92 -13.23 18.91
C PRO A 435 -10.15 -13.15 18.00
N PRO A 436 -11.08 -12.20 18.24
CA PRO A 436 -12.09 -11.83 17.27
C PRO A 436 -11.47 -11.57 15.90
N VAL A 437 -12.24 -11.77 14.83
CA VAL A 437 -11.77 -11.39 13.49
C VAL A 437 -11.42 -9.89 13.48
N PRO A 438 -10.40 -9.44 12.73
CA PRO A 438 -9.92 -8.05 12.80
C PRO A 438 -11.02 -6.98 12.68
N ALA A 439 -12.09 -7.24 11.91
CA ALA A 439 -13.23 -6.33 11.75
C ALA A 439 -14.08 -6.13 13.03
N GLN A 440 -13.90 -6.98 14.04
CA GLN A 440 -14.62 -6.95 15.33
C GLN A 440 -13.69 -6.57 16.50
N GLN A 441 -12.43 -6.22 16.22
CA GLN A 441 -11.49 -5.80 17.27
C GLN A 441 -11.67 -4.30 17.53
N ASP A 442 -12.08 -3.96 18.74
CA ASP A 442 -12.27 -2.60 19.25
C ASP A 442 -11.11 -2.10 20.12
N ALA A 443 -10.14 -2.98 20.40
CA ALA A 443 -8.95 -2.70 21.18
C ALA A 443 -7.74 -3.45 20.61
N GLN A 444 -6.53 -2.99 20.95
CA GLN A 444 -5.30 -3.73 20.71
C GLN A 444 -5.28 -4.99 21.57
N LEU A 445 -5.23 -6.17 20.95
CA LEU A 445 -5.22 -7.45 21.67
C LEU A 445 -3.79 -7.89 21.96
N VAL A 446 -3.50 -8.22 23.22
CA VAL A 446 -2.15 -8.61 23.67
C VAL A 446 -2.25 -9.94 24.44
N PRO A 447 -1.47 -10.98 24.09
CA PRO A 447 -1.42 -12.22 24.86
C PRO A 447 -0.93 -11.99 26.29
N GLU A 448 -1.45 -12.75 27.25
CA GLU A 448 -1.08 -12.63 28.67
C GLU A 448 0.41 -12.91 28.90
N SER A 449 1.00 -13.87 28.18
CA SER A 449 2.45 -14.12 28.22
C SER A 449 3.25 -12.90 27.80
N LEU A 450 2.83 -12.23 26.72
CA LEU A 450 3.49 -11.03 26.21
C LEU A 450 3.33 -9.85 27.18
N ARG A 451 2.13 -9.67 27.77
CA ARG A 451 1.88 -8.68 28.83
C ARG A 451 2.75 -8.93 30.07
N ALA A 452 2.97 -10.20 30.41
CA ALA A 452 3.81 -10.59 31.53
C ALA A 452 5.31 -10.43 31.22
N GLU A 453 5.73 -10.63 29.97
CA GLU A 453 7.12 -10.45 29.52
C GLU A 453 7.53 -8.98 29.50
N TRP A 454 6.71 -8.09 28.92
CA TRP A 454 7.11 -6.69 28.71
C TRP A 454 7.14 -5.85 30.02
N ASP A 455 6.49 -6.33 31.09
CA ASP A 455 6.18 -5.64 32.35
C ASP A 455 5.59 -4.21 32.22
N ASP A 456 5.58 -3.43 33.31
CA ASP A 456 5.57 -1.96 33.27
C ASP A 456 7.00 -1.40 33.42
N TYR A 457 7.21 -0.19 32.94
CA TYR A 457 8.52 0.47 32.97
C TYR A 457 8.60 1.52 34.08
N MET A 458 9.81 1.99 34.37
CA MET A 458 10.04 2.98 35.43
C MET A 458 10.43 4.34 34.86
N VAL A 459 9.97 5.40 35.51
CA VAL A 459 10.47 6.78 35.34
C VAL A 459 11.08 7.26 36.66
N TRP A 460 11.92 8.29 36.62
CA TRP A 460 12.32 9.00 37.84
C TRP A 460 11.35 10.16 38.10
N ASP A 461 10.52 10.05 39.13
CA ASP A 461 9.51 11.06 39.44
C ASP A 461 10.10 12.15 40.35
N LEU A 462 10.24 13.36 39.82
CA LEU A 462 10.82 14.50 40.52
C LEU A 462 10.01 14.93 41.73
N ARG A 463 8.70 14.64 41.78
CA ARG A 463 7.86 14.97 42.94
C ARG A 463 8.12 14.06 44.13
N SER A 464 8.29 12.77 43.87
CA SER A 464 8.58 11.79 44.93
C SER A 464 10.07 11.62 45.19
N GLY A 465 10.94 12.10 44.28
CA GLY A 465 12.39 11.98 44.40
C GLY A 465 12.90 10.56 44.18
N GLY A 466 12.17 9.72 43.44
CA GLY A 466 12.49 8.30 43.29
C GLY A 466 11.85 7.62 42.07
N PRO A 467 12.16 6.34 41.84
CA PRO A 467 11.65 5.59 40.70
C PRO A 467 10.17 5.25 40.89
N ARG A 468 9.34 5.46 39.86
CA ARG A 468 7.90 5.19 39.88
C ARG A 468 7.46 4.39 38.63
N PRO A 469 6.60 3.36 38.78
CA PRO A 469 6.14 2.58 37.65
C PRO A 469 5.15 3.38 36.78
N VAL A 470 5.26 3.18 35.47
CA VAL A 470 4.40 3.75 34.44
C VAL A 470 4.00 2.63 33.47
N SER A 471 2.68 2.43 33.32
CA SER A 471 2.14 1.47 32.35
C SER A 471 1.87 2.15 30.99
N ARG A 472 1.66 1.32 29.96
CA ARG A 472 1.29 1.79 28.60
C ARG A 472 0.05 2.69 28.56
N ASP A 473 -0.84 2.54 29.53
CA ASP A 473 -2.12 3.26 29.59
C ASP A 473 -1.97 4.69 30.12
N LEU A 474 -0.89 4.96 30.84
CA LEU A 474 -0.57 6.29 31.35
C LEU A 474 0.02 7.12 30.20
N VAL A 475 -0.88 7.66 29.38
CA VAL A 475 -0.55 8.58 28.28
C VAL A 475 -1.53 9.74 28.26
N GLY A 476 -1.07 10.91 27.81
CA GLY A 476 -1.90 12.12 27.73
C GLY A 476 -2.59 12.48 29.05
N ARG A 477 -3.94 12.59 29.03
CA ARG A 477 -4.73 12.91 30.23
C ARG A 477 -4.51 11.93 31.39
N HIS A 478 -4.36 10.64 31.10
CA HIS A 478 -4.19 9.61 32.12
C HIS A 478 -2.82 9.73 32.80
N PHE A 479 -1.81 10.19 32.07
CA PHE A 479 -0.50 10.50 32.64
C PHE A 479 -0.56 11.73 33.54
N GLN A 480 -1.27 12.78 33.12
CA GLN A 480 -1.44 14.02 33.90
C GLN A 480 -2.20 13.76 35.21
N GLU A 481 -3.28 12.99 35.15
CA GLU A 481 -4.09 12.59 36.32
C GLU A 481 -3.32 11.73 37.33
N ALA A 482 -2.32 10.95 36.86
CA ALA A 482 -1.47 10.15 37.75
C ALA A 482 -0.53 11.00 38.63
N GLY A 483 -0.37 12.30 38.31
CA GLY A 483 0.43 13.25 39.08
C GLY A 483 1.92 12.91 39.12
N ILE A 484 2.43 12.26 38.06
CA ILE A 484 3.84 11.88 37.89
C ILE A 484 4.58 13.01 37.17
N GLU A 485 5.74 13.41 37.68
CA GLU A 485 6.62 14.41 37.05
C GLU A 485 7.94 13.74 36.64
N PRO A 486 8.01 13.11 35.46
CA PRO A 486 9.18 12.34 35.08
C PRO A 486 10.36 13.25 34.72
N ALA A 487 11.56 12.91 35.19
CA ALA A 487 12.80 13.53 34.78
C ALA A 487 13.14 13.16 33.33
N LEU A 488 13.53 14.15 32.52
CA LEU A 488 14.06 13.93 31.17
C LEU A 488 15.59 13.83 31.14
N GLU A 489 16.27 14.44 32.11
CA GLU A 489 17.73 14.50 32.17
C GLU A 489 18.22 14.05 33.54
N GLY A 490 19.46 13.57 33.60
CA GLY A 490 20.13 13.19 34.84
C GLY A 490 20.49 11.71 34.95
N GLU A 491 21.43 11.45 35.86
CA GLU A 491 21.83 10.11 36.28
C GLU A 491 21.36 9.87 37.71
N PHE A 492 20.66 8.76 37.91
CA PHE A 492 20.09 8.37 39.20
C PHE A 492 20.56 6.97 39.58
N GLU A 493 20.39 6.62 40.85
CA GLU A 493 20.74 5.30 41.35
C GLU A 493 19.50 4.61 41.92
N VAL A 494 19.24 3.39 41.48
CA VAL A 494 18.09 2.59 41.91
C VAL A 494 18.57 1.29 42.53
N SER A 495 17.98 0.94 43.67
CA SER A 495 18.20 -0.36 44.32
C SER A 495 17.29 -1.40 43.68
N LEU A 496 17.87 -2.50 43.21
CA LEU A 496 17.16 -3.63 42.63
C LEU A 496 16.65 -4.59 43.72
N VAL A 497 15.68 -5.42 43.37
CA VAL A 497 15.14 -6.46 44.26
C VAL A 497 16.18 -7.49 44.71
N ASP A 498 17.27 -7.65 43.94
CA ASP A 498 18.39 -8.54 44.28
C ASP A 498 19.47 -7.89 45.16
N GLY A 499 19.23 -6.64 45.61
CA GLY A 499 20.12 -5.89 46.48
C GLY A 499 21.22 -5.10 45.76
N ARG A 500 21.39 -5.26 44.44
CA ARG A 500 22.35 -4.44 43.67
C ARG A 500 21.83 -3.02 43.51
N ARG A 501 22.76 -2.06 43.46
CA ARG A 501 22.46 -0.67 43.07
C ARG A 501 22.96 -0.46 41.65
N VAL A 502 22.09 0.05 40.78
CA VAL A 502 22.42 0.31 39.38
C VAL A 502 22.17 1.77 39.04
N LYS A 503 23.06 2.32 38.21
CA LYS A 503 22.88 3.64 37.61
C LYS A 503 21.84 3.56 36.50
N VAL A 504 20.98 4.57 36.45
CA VAL A 504 19.91 4.68 35.46
C VAL A 504 19.84 6.10 34.93
N ARG A 505 19.49 6.23 33.65
CA ARG A 505 19.31 7.53 32.97
C ARG A 505 18.02 7.49 32.15
N PRO A 506 17.24 8.57 32.08
CA PRO A 506 16.11 8.64 31.15
C PRO A 506 16.59 8.44 29.70
N ALA A 507 15.78 7.81 28.85
CA ALA A 507 16.11 7.63 27.45
C ALA A 507 16.34 8.96 26.71
N PHE A 508 15.64 10.03 27.08
CA PHE A 508 15.85 11.39 26.59
C PHE A 508 17.29 11.86 26.83
N ASP A 509 17.84 11.62 28.02
CA ASP A 509 19.19 12.02 28.39
C ASP A 509 20.26 11.32 27.51
N LEU A 510 20.04 10.04 27.21
CA LEU A 510 20.89 9.27 26.31
C LEU A 510 20.78 9.74 24.85
N VAL A 511 19.56 10.02 24.38
CA VAL A 511 19.32 10.57 23.04
C VAL A 511 19.94 11.96 22.91
N LYS A 512 19.76 12.83 23.90
CA LYS A 512 20.37 14.15 23.97
C LYS A 512 21.89 14.06 23.89
N GLN A 513 22.51 13.19 24.69
CA GLN A 513 23.96 12.98 24.63
C GLN A 513 24.41 12.61 23.21
N TYR A 514 23.76 11.61 22.58
CA TYR A 514 24.10 11.20 21.22
C TYR A 514 23.94 12.34 20.20
N LEU A 515 22.86 13.12 20.30
CA LEU A 515 22.64 14.28 19.44
C LEU A 515 23.75 15.32 19.61
N MET A 516 24.11 15.66 20.85
CA MET A 516 25.13 16.68 21.13
C MET A 516 26.53 16.23 20.70
N ASP A 517 26.86 14.96 20.89
CA ASP A 517 28.19 14.42 20.60
C ASP A 517 28.44 14.20 19.10
N SER A 518 27.39 13.90 18.32
CA SER A 518 27.55 13.36 16.95
C SER A 518 26.69 14.01 15.86
N CYS A 519 25.73 14.89 16.21
CA CYS A 519 24.73 15.39 15.27
C CYS A 519 24.70 16.93 15.17
N SER A 520 25.82 17.62 15.40
CA SER A 520 25.87 19.08 15.24
C SER A 520 25.50 19.49 13.79
N PRO A 521 24.92 20.67 13.56
CA PRO A 521 24.61 21.15 12.21
C PRO A 521 25.79 21.08 11.24
N GLU A 522 27.02 21.35 11.71
CA GLU A 522 28.25 21.28 10.90
C GLU A 522 28.61 19.83 10.53
N GLN A 523 28.43 18.88 11.44
CA GLN A 523 28.65 17.46 11.16
C GLN A 523 27.60 16.94 10.18
N ILE A 524 26.33 17.28 10.40
CA ILE A 524 25.22 16.87 9.54
C ILE A 524 25.34 17.49 8.15
N SER A 525 25.76 18.75 8.05
CA SER A 525 26.01 19.41 6.76
C SER A 525 27.06 18.68 5.93
N LYS A 526 28.15 18.20 6.54
CA LYS A 526 29.18 17.41 5.83
C LYS A 526 28.65 16.09 5.29
N VAL A 527 27.74 15.42 6.01
CA VAL A 527 27.19 14.11 5.62
C VAL A 527 26.09 14.27 4.57
N THR A 528 25.20 15.23 4.77
CA THR A 528 23.96 15.40 4.02
C THR A 528 24.07 16.41 2.88
N TRP A 529 25.11 17.23 2.85
CA TRP A 529 25.24 18.40 1.96
C TRP A 529 24.23 19.52 2.19
N ALA A 530 23.31 19.37 3.16
CA ALA A 530 22.43 20.45 3.55
C ALA A 530 23.25 21.61 4.14
N PRO A 531 23.00 22.87 3.74
CA PRO A 531 23.62 24.01 4.41
C PRO A 531 23.29 24.02 5.91
N VAL A 532 24.26 24.40 6.75
CA VAL A 532 24.07 24.53 8.20
C VAL A 532 22.87 25.42 8.53
N GLU A 533 22.75 26.54 7.81
CA GLU A 533 21.65 27.49 7.96
C GLU A 533 20.29 26.85 7.66
N ALA A 534 20.20 25.97 6.66
CA ALA A 534 18.95 25.28 6.34
C ALA A 534 18.55 24.30 7.45
N ILE A 535 19.52 23.61 8.08
CA ILE A 535 19.29 22.73 9.23
C ILE A 535 18.77 23.55 10.43
N GLU A 536 19.47 24.64 10.77
CA GLU A 536 19.10 25.55 11.87
C GLU A 536 17.70 26.15 11.66
N ASN A 537 17.45 26.73 10.48
CA ASN A 537 16.22 27.44 10.19
C ASN A 537 15.01 26.52 10.17
N LEU A 538 15.11 25.37 9.48
CA LEU A 538 14.00 24.42 9.42
C LEU A 538 13.68 23.85 10.81
N ALA A 539 14.69 23.55 11.63
CA ALA A 539 14.48 23.04 12.99
C ALA A 539 13.71 24.05 13.86
N ARG A 540 14.10 25.33 13.81
CA ARG A 540 13.42 26.41 14.53
C ARG A 540 12.00 26.62 14.02
N GLU A 541 11.79 26.55 12.72
CA GLU A 541 10.48 26.72 12.11
C GLU A 541 9.51 25.59 12.47
N ILE A 542 9.97 24.33 12.42
CA ILE A 542 9.19 23.18 12.88
C ILE A 542 8.78 23.37 14.34
N ALA A 543 9.73 23.79 15.19
CA ALA A 543 9.45 24.02 16.60
C ALA A 543 8.52 25.22 16.86
N ALA A 544 8.47 26.21 15.96
CA ALA A 544 7.50 27.30 15.99
C ALA A 544 6.10 26.89 15.54
N ASN A 545 5.96 25.78 14.81
CA ASN A 545 4.71 25.27 14.24
C ASN A 545 4.27 23.94 14.88
N LYS A 546 4.27 23.87 16.21
CA LYS A 546 3.75 22.72 16.98
C LYS A 546 2.29 22.45 16.61
N THR A 547 1.88 21.18 16.56
CA THR A 547 0.56 20.70 16.10
C THR A 547 0.18 21.06 14.66
N ARG A 548 1.04 21.77 13.91
CA ARG A 548 0.73 22.37 12.60
C ARG A 548 1.79 22.12 11.53
N THR A 549 2.68 21.16 11.76
CA THR A 549 3.68 20.71 10.78
C THR A 549 3.33 19.32 10.26
N LEU A 550 3.06 19.21 8.96
CA LEU A 550 2.94 17.93 8.29
C LEU A 550 4.31 17.44 7.81
N PHE A 551 4.67 16.23 8.22
CA PHE A 551 5.86 15.51 7.75
C PHE A 551 5.42 14.51 6.70
N VAL A 552 5.56 14.90 5.44
CA VAL A 552 5.07 14.16 4.29
C VAL A 552 6.20 13.33 3.70
N GLU A 553 6.14 12.03 3.90
CA GLU A 553 7.17 11.09 3.46
C GLU A 553 6.76 10.39 2.17
N GLY A 554 7.71 10.29 1.24
CA GLY A 554 7.54 9.57 0.00
C GLY A 554 8.46 8.36 -0.11
N MET A 555 8.39 7.69 -1.25
CA MET A 555 9.21 6.51 -1.51
C MET A 555 10.68 6.82 -1.77
N GLY A 556 11.02 8.08 -2.05
CA GLY A 556 12.42 8.53 -2.21
C GLY A 556 13.32 8.03 -1.07
N PRO A 557 13.08 8.43 0.18
CA PRO A 557 13.82 7.91 1.32
C PRO A 557 13.36 6.53 1.79
N ASN A 558 12.13 6.10 1.45
CA ASN A 558 11.62 4.79 1.91
C ASN A 558 12.25 3.60 1.19
N HIS A 559 12.74 3.75 -0.04
CA HIS A 559 13.31 2.66 -0.83
C HIS A 559 14.82 2.45 -0.59
N PHE A 560 15.34 2.93 0.53
CA PHE A 560 16.71 2.68 0.99
C PHE A 560 16.77 1.52 2.00
N PHE A 561 17.94 0.88 2.11
CA PHE A 561 18.14 -0.27 3.00
C PHE A 561 17.91 0.07 4.49
N ASN A 562 18.26 1.28 4.90
CA ASN A 562 18.14 1.82 6.27
C ASN A 562 16.92 2.75 6.43
N ASN A 563 15.84 2.46 5.70
CA ASN A 563 14.61 3.25 5.71
C ASN A 563 13.90 3.26 7.07
N ASP A 564 14.16 2.33 7.97
CA ASP A 564 13.65 2.34 9.34
C ASP A 564 14.27 3.48 10.16
N CYS A 565 15.55 3.79 9.92
CA CYS A 565 16.25 4.87 10.63
C CYS A 565 15.69 6.25 10.28
N LYS A 566 15.34 6.53 9.00
CA LYS A 566 14.78 7.86 8.66
C LYS A 566 13.39 8.05 9.24
N ASP A 567 12.52 7.03 9.14
CA ASP A 567 11.19 7.03 9.75
C ASP A 567 11.27 7.39 11.25
N ARG A 568 12.15 6.70 11.98
CA ARG A 568 12.33 6.90 13.43
C ARG A 568 12.86 8.30 13.74
N ALA A 569 13.79 8.82 12.94
CA ALA A 569 14.36 10.15 13.14
C ALA A 569 13.34 11.26 12.82
N ILE A 570 12.53 11.12 11.78
CA ILE A 570 11.46 12.07 11.43
C ILE A 570 10.37 12.04 12.52
N ILE A 571 9.95 10.85 12.96
CA ILE A 571 8.98 10.73 14.05
C ILE A 571 9.54 11.32 15.35
N LEU A 572 10.84 11.19 15.64
CA LEU A 572 11.46 11.85 16.79
C LEU A 572 11.31 13.38 16.70
N VAL A 573 11.60 13.99 15.56
CA VAL A 573 11.42 15.44 15.36
C VAL A 573 9.95 15.85 15.53
N ALA A 574 9.02 15.08 14.95
CA ALA A 574 7.59 15.32 15.08
C ALA A 574 7.10 15.18 16.53
N ALA A 575 7.60 14.19 17.27
CA ALA A 575 7.26 13.96 18.68
C ALA A 575 7.84 15.05 19.59
N LEU A 576 9.11 15.43 19.40
CA LEU A 576 9.73 16.54 20.13
C LEU A 576 8.95 17.85 19.98
N THR A 577 8.21 18.02 18.88
CA THR A 577 7.50 19.27 18.57
C THR A 577 5.97 19.14 18.67
N ASN A 578 5.46 18.09 19.34
CA ASN A 578 4.01 17.87 19.53
C ASN A 578 3.25 17.97 18.20
N ASN A 579 3.82 17.39 17.14
CA ASN A 579 3.21 17.34 15.83
C ASN A 579 2.60 15.98 15.55
N VAL A 580 2.69 14.96 16.40
CA VAL A 580 2.07 13.65 16.09
C VAL A 580 0.59 13.65 16.51
N GLY A 581 -0.32 13.29 15.60
CA GLY A 581 -1.73 13.06 15.92
C GLY A 581 -2.68 14.27 15.79
N HIS A 582 -2.29 15.33 15.09
CA HIS A 582 -3.12 16.52 14.86
C HIS A 582 -3.54 16.63 13.39
N PHE A 583 -4.67 17.30 13.10
CA PHE A 583 -5.08 17.52 11.71
C PHE A 583 -4.09 18.39 10.93
N GLY A 584 -3.54 19.42 11.56
CA GLY A 584 -2.55 20.31 10.94
C GLY A 584 -1.11 19.79 11.02
N GLY A 585 -0.87 18.74 11.81
CA GLY A 585 0.47 18.23 12.05
C GLY A 585 0.43 16.75 12.39
N THR A 586 1.19 15.95 11.63
CA THR A 586 1.41 14.53 11.84
C THR A 586 2.45 14.03 10.83
N VAL A 587 2.91 12.80 11.02
CA VAL A 587 3.75 12.08 10.07
C VAL A 587 2.87 11.26 9.13
N GLY A 588 3.17 11.27 7.83
CA GLY A 588 2.42 10.48 6.85
C GLY A 588 3.30 10.00 5.71
N SER A 589 3.32 8.68 5.50
CA SER A 589 4.05 8.05 4.39
C SER A 589 3.10 7.63 3.27
N TYR A 590 3.43 8.02 2.04
CA TYR A 590 2.57 7.78 0.88
C TYR A 590 3.26 6.98 -0.21
N ALA A 591 2.75 5.77 -0.42
CA ALA A 591 3.27 4.78 -1.36
C ALA A 591 2.18 4.34 -2.35
N GLY A 592 1.93 3.02 -2.47
CA GLY A 592 0.81 2.40 -3.15
C GLY A 592 -0.48 2.24 -2.31
N ASN A 593 -1.49 1.64 -2.93
CA ASN A 593 -2.89 1.53 -2.46
C ASN A 593 -3.08 0.40 -1.42
N TYR A 594 -2.51 0.57 -0.22
CA TYR A 594 -2.41 -0.51 0.78
C TYR A 594 -3.64 -0.67 1.69
N ARG A 595 -4.38 0.42 1.96
CA ARG A 595 -5.40 0.48 3.00
C ARG A 595 -6.73 -0.18 2.57
N LEU A 596 -6.94 -1.42 3.02
CA LEU A 596 -8.19 -2.19 2.84
C LEU A 596 -9.28 -1.92 3.87
N ALA A 597 -8.99 -1.14 4.92
CA ALA A 597 -9.85 -1.00 6.10
C ALA A 597 -11.28 -0.53 5.77
N PHE A 598 -11.50 0.06 4.59
CA PHE A 598 -12.81 0.52 4.14
C PHE A 598 -13.75 -0.60 3.63
N PHE A 599 -13.29 -1.86 3.54
CA PHE A 599 -14.12 -2.99 3.06
C PHE A 599 -14.38 -4.02 4.16
N SER A 600 -15.36 -3.76 5.02
CA SER A 600 -15.70 -4.61 6.18
C SER A 600 -16.00 -6.08 5.85
N GLY A 601 -16.45 -6.40 4.62
CA GLY A 601 -16.71 -7.77 4.17
C GLY A 601 -15.50 -8.53 3.60
N PHE A 602 -14.36 -7.87 3.40
CA PHE A 602 -13.20 -8.48 2.72
C PHE A 602 -12.62 -9.67 3.47
N GLY A 603 -12.53 -9.57 4.80
CA GLY A 603 -12.06 -10.66 5.66
C GLY A 603 -12.96 -11.90 5.54
N GLN A 604 -14.28 -11.70 5.52
CA GLN A 604 -15.25 -12.78 5.32
C GLN A 604 -15.09 -13.43 3.95
N TYR A 605 -15.03 -12.62 2.88
CA TYR A 605 -14.85 -13.13 1.51
C TYR A 605 -13.55 -13.93 1.32
N GLY A 606 -12.44 -13.43 1.87
CA GLY A 606 -11.13 -14.05 1.69
C GLY A 606 -10.90 -15.30 2.55
N THR A 607 -11.65 -15.44 3.65
CA THR A 607 -11.49 -16.56 4.60
C THR A 607 -12.75 -17.39 4.78
N GLU A 608 -13.74 -17.25 3.89
CA GLU A 608 -14.93 -18.10 3.87
C GLU A 608 -14.52 -19.59 3.91
N ASP A 609 -15.18 -20.37 4.76
CA ASP A 609 -14.88 -21.79 4.92
C ASP A 609 -15.20 -22.53 3.62
N PRO A 610 -14.19 -23.13 2.96
CA PRO A 610 -14.43 -23.81 1.69
C PRO A 610 -15.25 -25.10 1.84
N PHE A 611 -15.41 -25.64 3.05
CA PHE A 611 -16.23 -26.83 3.31
C PHE A 611 -17.66 -26.49 3.77
N ASP A 612 -17.95 -25.22 4.04
CA ASP A 612 -19.24 -24.75 4.57
C ASP A 612 -19.54 -23.32 4.09
N ILE A 613 -19.79 -23.21 2.78
CA ILE A 613 -20.06 -21.93 2.10
C ILE A 613 -21.44 -21.37 2.48
N GLU A 614 -21.57 -20.04 2.55
CA GLU A 614 -22.86 -19.38 2.75
C GLU A 614 -23.48 -19.03 1.40
N LEU A 615 -24.69 -19.54 1.16
CA LEU A 615 -25.44 -19.31 -0.08
C LEU A 615 -26.50 -18.21 0.09
N ASP A 616 -26.86 -17.86 1.33
CA ASP A 616 -27.77 -16.77 1.64
C ASP A 616 -27.02 -15.44 1.70
N PRO A 617 -27.21 -14.52 0.73
CA PRO A 617 -26.50 -13.24 0.70
C PRO A 617 -26.88 -12.29 1.85
N SER A 618 -27.92 -12.60 2.64
CA SER A 618 -28.33 -11.81 3.80
C SER A 618 -27.59 -12.20 5.09
N ARG A 619 -26.83 -13.30 5.07
CA ARG A 619 -26.14 -13.84 6.25
C ARG A 619 -24.63 -13.64 6.14
N PRO A 620 -23.91 -13.43 7.26
CA PRO A 620 -22.45 -13.38 7.23
C PRO A 620 -21.88 -14.75 6.89
N ALA A 621 -20.81 -14.76 6.08
CA ALA A 621 -20.13 -16.00 5.72
C ALA A 621 -19.43 -16.61 6.94
N ARG A 622 -19.48 -17.95 7.05
CA ARG A 622 -18.71 -18.68 8.06
C ARG A 622 -17.24 -18.66 7.65
N THR A 623 -16.35 -18.27 8.57
CA THR A 623 -14.95 -18.04 8.24
C THR A 623 -14.02 -19.08 8.85
N ARG A 624 -13.17 -19.67 8.01
CA ARG A 624 -12.07 -20.54 8.40
C ARG A 624 -10.85 -20.25 7.52
N LYS A 625 -9.84 -19.63 8.12
CA LYS A 625 -8.57 -19.35 7.44
C LYS A 625 -7.70 -20.61 7.41
N THR A 626 -7.47 -21.15 6.23
CA THR A 626 -6.64 -22.33 5.98
C THR A 626 -5.33 -22.00 5.26
N TYR A 627 -5.21 -20.81 4.65
CA TYR A 627 -3.96 -20.35 4.04
C TYR A 627 -3.02 -19.70 5.07
N LYS A 628 -1.71 -19.67 4.74
CA LYS A 628 -0.69 -18.95 5.54
C LYS A 628 -0.04 -17.81 4.73
N ALA A 629 0.33 -16.74 5.43
CA ALA A 629 1.07 -15.61 4.86
C ALA A 629 2.56 -15.92 4.75
N GLU A 630 3.22 -15.39 3.74
CA GLU A 630 4.66 -15.51 3.53
C GLU A 630 5.19 -14.25 2.82
N SER A 631 6.45 -13.90 3.05
CA SER A 631 7.05 -12.76 2.35
C SER A 631 7.57 -13.16 0.98
N ALA A 632 7.24 -12.41 -0.06
CA ALA A 632 7.77 -12.65 -1.41
C ALA A 632 9.29 -12.41 -1.51
N HIS A 633 9.90 -11.70 -0.56
CA HIS A 633 11.33 -11.44 -0.55
C HIS A 633 12.17 -12.71 -0.51
N TYR A 634 11.71 -13.77 0.15
CA TYR A 634 12.45 -15.03 0.22
C TYR A 634 12.55 -15.70 -1.15
N TYR A 635 11.50 -15.57 -1.98
CA TYR A 635 11.54 -16.03 -3.36
C TYR A 635 12.55 -15.22 -4.19
N ASN A 636 12.52 -13.89 -4.08
CA ASN A 636 13.50 -13.01 -4.76
C ASN A 636 14.94 -13.23 -4.27
N TYR A 637 15.09 -13.69 -3.03
CA TYR A 637 16.37 -14.10 -2.46
C TYR A 637 16.77 -15.54 -2.86
N GLY A 638 16.18 -16.10 -3.93
CA GLY A 638 16.53 -17.41 -4.46
C GLY A 638 15.75 -18.57 -3.83
N ASP A 639 14.52 -18.33 -3.38
CA ASP A 639 13.61 -19.32 -2.76
C ASP A 639 14.25 -20.02 -1.52
N ARG A 640 14.86 -19.21 -0.63
CA ARG A 640 15.61 -19.66 0.56
C ARG A 640 15.44 -18.75 1.77
N PRO A 641 15.68 -19.23 3.01
CA PRO A 641 15.66 -18.36 4.18
C PRO A 641 16.94 -17.50 4.26
N LEU A 642 16.88 -16.43 5.05
CA LEU A 642 18.06 -15.65 5.38
C LEU A 642 18.88 -16.37 6.46
N ARG A 643 20.08 -16.82 6.08
CA ARG A 643 21.10 -17.39 6.96
C ARG A 643 22.36 -16.56 6.93
N VAL A 644 22.95 -16.34 8.11
CA VAL A 644 24.30 -15.79 8.24
C VAL A 644 25.08 -16.74 9.15
N GLY A 645 26.05 -17.44 8.56
CA GLY A 645 26.67 -18.60 9.19
C GLY A 645 25.62 -19.65 9.57
N ASN A 646 25.68 -20.15 10.81
CA ASN A 646 24.74 -21.16 11.32
C ASN A 646 23.41 -20.57 11.83
N LYS A 647 23.26 -19.24 11.85
CA LYS A 647 22.08 -18.57 12.39
C LYS A 647 21.03 -18.35 11.31
N VAL A 648 19.80 -18.80 11.58
CA VAL A 648 18.62 -18.54 10.75
C VAL A 648 17.96 -17.25 11.21
N PHE A 649 18.19 -16.16 10.47
CA PHE A 649 17.61 -14.84 10.80
C PHE A 649 16.13 -14.74 10.44
N THR A 650 15.66 -15.53 9.47
CA THR A 650 14.22 -15.66 9.15
C THR A 650 13.38 -16.10 10.36
N GLY A 651 13.97 -16.80 11.33
CA GLY A 651 13.25 -17.34 12.49
C GLY A 651 12.26 -18.45 12.12
N ARG A 652 11.48 -18.91 13.10
CA ARG A 652 10.53 -20.02 12.93
C ARG A 652 9.14 -19.57 12.47
N THR A 653 8.69 -18.39 12.92
CA THR A 653 7.33 -17.88 12.69
C THR A 653 7.09 -17.47 11.23
N HIS A 654 8.14 -17.01 10.54
CA HIS A 654 8.09 -16.47 9.18
C HIS A 654 8.81 -17.34 8.14
N MET A 655 9.14 -18.59 8.48
CA MET A 655 9.84 -19.51 7.59
C MET A 655 9.04 -19.75 6.30
N PRO A 656 9.60 -19.45 5.10
CA PRO A 656 8.96 -19.74 3.84
C PRO A 656 8.92 -21.24 3.57
N THR A 657 8.09 -21.67 2.62
CA THR A 657 8.12 -23.04 2.09
C THR A 657 8.51 -23.06 0.62
N PRO A 658 9.11 -24.16 0.11
CA PRO A 658 9.57 -24.27 -1.27
C PRO A 658 8.50 -23.92 -2.29
N THR A 659 8.85 -23.19 -3.34
CA THR A 659 7.88 -22.71 -4.33
C THR A 659 7.81 -23.64 -5.55
N LYS A 660 6.60 -24.11 -5.89
CA LYS A 660 6.36 -25.02 -7.04
C LYS A 660 5.33 -24.52 -8.03
N ALA A 661 4.39 -23.69 -7.59
CA ALA A 661 3.49 -22.94 -8.46
C ALA A 661 3.27 -21.56 -7.88
N VAL A 662 3.08 -20.58 -8.76
CA VAL A 662 2.69 -19.22 -8.37
C VAL A 662 1.56 -18.73 -9.25
N LEU A 663 0.49 -18.24 -8.63
CA LEU A 663 -0.60 -17.54 -9.31
C LEU A 663 -0.50 -16.03 -9.11
N TRP A 664 -0.72 -15.28 -10.19
CA TRP A 664 -0.55 -13.83 -10.24
C TRP A 664 -1.83 -13.14 -10.72
N ALA A 665 -2.21 -12.04 -10.08
CA ALA A 665 -3.31 -11.19 -10.55
C ALA A 665 -3.02 -9.70 -10.32
N ASN A 666 -3.05 -8.93 -11.41
CA ASN A 666 -2.96 -7.46 -11.42
C ASN A 666 -1.86 -6.89 -10.50
N SER A 667 -0.67 -7.52 -10.53
CA SER A 667 0.49 -7.03 -9.79
C SER A 667 1.23 -5.99 -10.64
N ASN A 668 1.56 -4.84 -10.05
CA ASN A 668 2.31 -3.78 -10.75
C ASN A 668 3.74 -4.20 -11.09
N SER A 669 4.24 -5.28 -10.48
CA SER A 669 5.50 -5.95 -10.80
C SER A 669 5.39 -7.46 -10.57
N ILE A 670 5.88 -8.27 -11.51
CA ILE A 670 5.88 -9.74 -11.43
C ILE A 670 7.19 -10.26 -10.81
N LEU A 671 7.52 -9.75 -9.61
CA LEU A 671 8.74 -10.02 -8.81
C LEU A 671 10.08 -9.62 -9.41
#